data_AF-A0AAU9WZV3-F1
#
_entry.id   AF-A0AAU9WZV3-F1
#
_cell.length_a   1.000
_cell.length_b   1.000
_cell.length_c   1.000
_cell.angle_alpha   90.00
_cell.angle_beta   90.00
_cell.angle_gamma   90.00
#
_symmetry.space_group_name_H-M   'P 1'
#
loop_
_entity.id
_entity.type
_entity.pdbx_description
1 polymer ?
#
loop_
_entity_poly.entity_id
_entity_poly.type
_entity_poly.pdbx_seq_one_letter_code
_entity_poly.pdbx_strand_id
1 'polypeptide(L)'
;MMRAFLCLRCPTKIQRGFRRNQINFMLFTVSGGLLLLLYYKLSDTVVAESSFKQHFVDFKKNQRVKYVKNVGNLSSACRLPSLDPFHPSIMQFVTDLGKLRCEGKTYSTYAHNMLEVKGEDISSVQYRIIERAPGDDFHTVLSEPKHVVNQAKILNRKPSKPVVRRPFMSCRVIDPGLLSTKRGAELKLSRHPPMSDHFPDFSLACFRLIEPANSSRRTMQRSLFLTINVVCGFLTGIFRKLWNWIKGYRPSSPFYGKATVKAEYLRVDVVKTSGAIESDVHMQVVPKDEVLSRPAKPGGIPLDISLIMYDSTSAANFQRKMPNTLKYLTKHLNSVVLQGLFISKFRCLVSGIVVATMRGKFMKIITTSEEYHKNTTEPYGDQVDFTVSSDPSSPCKAINIDQSLKVYLLLILGETIVGDGTTAQLCAMLTGIAEKEQPEARRSEPNAKTVDNWRWIFRDLKQKGYATLFSEDSTAYATFNYRLHGFKDPPTDHFARPLWIEADNITQRVVQCIGGRAFHNMSLDYLVDFFRAYKQKPKFSLMVNAIMSHDDLNRIGHVDDDLKRTLQTLERESFLENTFLIIFGDHGIRYTGIRKTLQGKLEERLPHMSITVPKWFTKKYPDLYKNLIHNSKLLTSPFDVYATLRHILSYPNYPSDIITGQSLFTKIDKDKRTCASAGVEEHWCPCLNLEEVSTEEPMIKKLTDFVVTHMNDLIFQHPELKTQCHKLVLKEIKSSFRDMPNADMQFFDSTYRDEKCDSCGLNYGKKSMNTLARDTMYQLQFVTSPNEGFYEASVRMKKGTPSLAGGISRLDAYGHQPHCVEDKYPLLRKYCYCLSQRT
;
A
#
# COMPACT_ATOMS: atom_id res chain seq x y z
N MET A 1 17.59 -13.09 -52.31
CA MET A 1 17.64 -12.67 -53.73
C MET A 1 18.24 -11.28 -53.84
N MET A 2 19.16 -11.07 -54.81
CA MET A 2 19.48 -9.82 -55.53
C MET A 2 19.84 -8.54 -54.72
N ARG A 3 21.07 -8.01 -54.82
CA ARG A 3 21.70 -7.24 -55.95
C ARG A 3 21.17 -5.79 -56.02
N ALA A 4 21.94 -4.75 -56.36
CA ALA A 4 23.32 -4.57 -56.89
C ALA A 4 23.80 -3.12 -56.50
N PHE A 5 24.89 -2.48 -56.96
CA PHE A 5 25.91 -2.59 -58.03
C PHE A 5 27.30 -2.21 -57.40
N LEU A 6 28.48 -2.75 -57.78
CA LEU A 6 29.30 -2.45 -58.99
C LEU A 6 29.53 -0.91 -59.18
N CYS A 7 30.71 -0.36 -59.52
CA CYS A 7 31.96 -0.94 -60.04
C CYS A 7 33.10 0.13 -60.06
N LEU A 8 34.39 -0.29 -59.94
CA LEU A 8 35.62 0.32 -60.56
C LEU A 8 35.99 1.79 -60.16
N ARG A 9 37.23 2.32 -60.27
CA ARG A 9 38.62 1.81 -60.48
C ARG A 9 39.62 2.93 -60.08
N CYS A 10 40.69 2.60 -59.31
CA CYS A 10 42.08 3.16 -59.34
C CYS A 10 42.40 4.69 -59.33
N PRO A 11 43.67 5.12 -59.11
CA PRO A 11 44.78 4.47 -58.39
C PRO A 11 45.59 5.39 -57.41
N THR A 12 46.19 4.74 -56.41
CA THR A 12 47.52 4.99 -55.75
C THR A 12 48.00 6.39 -55.29
N LYS A 13 48.62 6.34 -54.09
CA LYS A 13 49.57 7.28 -53.46
C LYS A 13 49.01 8.61 -52.92
N ILE A 14 48.85 8.67 -51.60
CA ILE A 14 49.69 9.49 -50.71
C ILE A 14 49.61 8.95 -49.27
N GLN A 15 50.76 8.95 -48.58
CA GLN A 15 51.02 8.82 -47.13
C GLN A 15 50.18 7.81 -46.31
N ARG A 16 50.78 6.69 -45.87
CA ARG A 16 51.53 6.59 -44.59
C ARG A 16 50.70 6.93 -43.34
N GLY A 17 49.86 5.98 -42.93
CA GLY A 17 49.16 5.97 -41.64
C GLY A 17 48.19 4.78 -41.57
N PHE A 18 47.96 4.22 -40.38
CA PHE A 18 46.84 3.33 -40.05
C PHE A 18 46.65 1.97 -40.79
N ARG A 19 47.61 1.47 -41.58
CA ARG A 19 47.64 0.04 -42.01
C ARG A 19 48.74 -0.82 -41.34
N ARG A 20 49.10 -0.49 -40.09
CA ARG A 20 49.92 -1.36 -39.21
C ARG A 20 49.13 -1.96 -38.02
N ASN A 21 47.90 -1.51 -37.79
CA ASN A 21 47.11 -1.83 -36.59
C ASN A 21 45.92 -2.79 -36.79
N GLN A 22 45.66 -3.34 -37.99
CA GLN A 22 44.55 -4.31 -38.18
C GLN A 22 44.98 -5.74 -38.50
N ILE A 23 46.16 -5.97 -39.09
CA ILE A 23 46.69 -7.33 -39.26
C ILE A 23 47.28 -7.84 -37.94
N ASN A 24 47.96 -6.98 -37.18
CA ASN A 24 48.42 -7.32 -35.83
C ASN A 24 47.27 -7.53 -34.82
N PHE A 25 46.10 -6.91 -35.02
CA PHE A 25 44.95 -7.05 -34.11
C PHE A 25 44.18 -8.36 -34.36
N MET A 26 44.01 -8.77 -35.62
CA MET A 26 43.44 -10.07 -35.98
C MET A 26 44.32 -11.25 -35.50
N LEU A 27 45.65 -11.12 -35.60
CA LEU A 27 46.57 -12.16 -35.12
C LEU A 27 46.70 -12.22 -33.59
N PHE A 28 46.55 -11.09 -32.87
CA PHE A 28 46.51 -11.10 -31.40
C PHE A 28 45.20 -11.63 -30.82
N THR A 29 44.06 -11.37 -31.44
CA THR A 29 42.75 -11.83 -30.93
C THR A 29 42.57 -13.34 -31.08
N VAL A 30 43.04 -13.94 -32.17
CA VAL A 30 42.96 -15.40 -32.40
C VAL A 30 43.97 -16.18 -31.54
N SER A 31 45.18 -15.65 -31.34
CA SER A 31 46.19 -16.30 -30.48
C SER A 31 45.89 -16.13 -28.99
N GLY A 32 45.45 -14.93 -28.57
CA GLY A 32 45.04 -14.66 -27.18
C GLY A 32 43.81 -15.44 -26.76
N GLY A 33 42.82 -15.62 -27.66
CA GLY A 33 41.62 -16.41 -27.38
C GLY A 33 41.90 -17.89 -27.11
N LEU A 34 42.81 -18.51 -27.88
CA LEU A 34 43.21 -19.90 -27.65
C LEU A 34 44.02 -20.07 -26.35
N LEU A 35 44.91 -19.13 -26.02
CA LEU A 35 45.68 -19.17 -24.78
C LEU A 35 44.83 -18.92 -23.53
N LEU A 36 43.81 -18.04 -23.58
CA LEU A 36 42.88 -17.88 -22.46
C LEU A 36 42.01 -19.13 -22.25
N LEU A 37 41.51 -19.73 -23.34
CA LEU A 37 40.71 -20.96 -23.26
C LEU A 37 41.53 -22.16 -22.76
N LEU A 38 42.82 -22.23 -23.10
CA LEU A 38 43.72 -23.25 -22.55
C LEU A 38 44.12 -22.96 -21.10
N TYR A 39 44.30 -21.70 -20.71
CA TYR A 39 44.55 -21.32 -19.32
C TYR A 39 43.38 -21.68 -18.41
N TYR A 40 42.15 -21.27 -18.73
CA TYR A 40 40.96 -21.64 -17.95
C TYR A 40 40.76 -23.16 -17.88
N LYS A 41 40.96 -23.89 -18.98
CA LYS A 41 40.79 -25.35 -19.01
C LYS A 41 41.88 -26.13 -18.24
N LEU A 42 43.04 -25.51 -17.99
CA LEU A 42 44.12 -26.05 -17.15
C LEU A 42 44.09 -25.55 -15.70
N SER A 43 43.44 -24.42 -15.40
CA SER A 43 43.21 -23.94 -14.03
C SER A 43 41.97 -24.58 -13.38
N ASP A 44 40.95 -24.92 -14.14
CA ASP A 44 39.70 -25.50 -13.63
C ASP A 44 39.79 -27.00 -13.27
N THR A 45 40.95 -27.66 -13.46
CA THR A 45 41.07 -29.12 -13.36
C THR A 45 41.94 -29.65 -12.21
N VAL A 46 42.68 -28.81 -11.47
CA VAL A 46 43.49 -29.28 -10.31
C VAL A 46 43.46 -28.28 -9.13
N VAL A 47 42.90 -28.73 -7.99
CA VAL A 47 42.79 -28.03 -6.68
C VAL A 47 41.77 -26.87 -6.56
N ALA A 48 40.46 -27.18 -6.65
CA ALA A 48 39.42 -26.29 -6.11
C ALA A 48 38.24 -27.01 -5.40
N GLU A 49 37.71 -28.12 -5.94
CA GLU A 49 36.47 -28.70 -5.40
C GLU A 49 36.62 -29.57 -4.14
N SER A 50 37.73 -30.30 -3.99
CA SER A 50 37.95 -31.17 -2.82
C SER A 50 38.28 -30.36 -1.56
N SER A 51 39.17 -29.36 -1.70
CA SER A 51 39.50 -28.43 -0.62
C SER A 51 38.28 -27.62 -0.19
N PHE A 52 37.48 -27.08 -1.13
CA PHE A 52 36.32 -26.28 -0.77
C PHE A 52 35.21 -27.12 -0.11
N LYS A 53 34.94 -28.35 -0.56
CA LYS A 53 34.02 -29.26 0.14
C LYS A 53 34.54 -29.64 1.53
N GLN A 54 35.82 -29.93 1.69
CA GLN A 54 36.41 -30.24 2.99
C GLN A 54 36.32 -29.02 3.94
N HIS A 55 36.64 -27.82 3.44
CA HIS A 55 36.49 -26.59 4.21
C HIS A 55 35.03 -26.28 4.55
N PHE A 56 34.06 -26.55 3.66
CA PHE A 56 32.63 -26.35 3.95
C PHE A 56 32.09 -27.37 4.96
N VAL A 57 32.59 -28.61 4.94
CA VAL A 57 32.30 -29.65 5.94
C VAL A 57 32.92 -29.30 7.29
N ASP A 58 34.17 -28.83 7.32
CA ASP A 58 34.83 -28.39 8.55
C ASP A 58 34.31 -27.05 9.06
N PHE A 59 33.80 -26.16 8.19
CA PHE A 59 33.06 -24.96 8.59
C PHE A 59 31.70 -25.33 9.21
N LYS A 60 30.97 -26.31 8.65
CA LYS A 60 29.78 -26.90 9.31
C LYS A 60 30.11 -27.61 10.63
N LYS A 61 31.32 -28.13 10.80
CA LYS A 61 31.78 -28.78 12.04
C LYS A 61 32.17 -27.77 13.13
N ASN A 62 32.89 -26.72 12.75
CA ASN A 62 33.37 -25.68 13.66
C ASN A 62 32.32 -24.60 13.94
N GLN A 63 31.32 -24.42 13.08
CA GLN A 63 30.12 -23.63 13.36
C GLN A 63 29.01 -24.46 14.03
N ARG A 64 29.39 -25.50 14.78
CA ARG A 64 28.60 -25.95 15.95
C ARG A 64 28.63 -24.86 17.02
N VAL A 65 27.93 -23.76 16.76
CA VAL A 65 27.25 -23.02 17.84
C VAL A 65 26.50 -24.08 18.63
N LYS A 66 26.84 -24.23 19.92
CA LYS A 66 26.12 -25.15 20.80
C LYS A 66 24.75 -24.55 21.06
N TYR A 67 23.83 -24.74 20.11
CA TYR A 67 22.41 -24.63 20.40
C TYR A 67 22.12 -25.62 21.53
N VAL A 68 21.99 -25.08 22.74
CA VAL A 68 21.65 -25.82 23.95
C VAL A 68 20.26 -26.38 23.72
N LYS A 69 20.18 -27.64 23.28
CA LYS A 69 18.95 -28.28 22.84
C LYS A 69 17.99 -28.63 24.00
N ASN A 70 18.25 -28.11 25.19
CA ASN A 70 17.49 -28.23 26.42
C ASN A 70 17.65 -26.95 27.26
N VAL A 71 16.87 -25.91 26.96
CA VAL A 71 16.45 -24.93 27.96
C VAL A 71 14.97 -25.19 28.18
N GLY A 72 14.61 -25.60 29.40
CA GLY A 72 13.37 -26.34 29.64
C GLY A 72 12.09 -25.53 29.45
N ASN A 73 11.11 -26.15 28.78
CA ASN A 73 9.66 -25.89 28.87
C ASN A 73 9.17 -24.41 28.80
N LEU A 74 9.95 -23.48 28.24
CA LEU A 74 9.36 -22.27 27.66
C LEU A 74 8.54 -22.69 26.44
N SER A 75 7.27 -22.28 26.44
CA SER A 75 6.31 -22.47 25.33
C SER A 75 6.98 -22.20 23.98
N SER A 76 6.91 -23.17 23.06
CA SER A 76 7.49 -23.09 21.71
C SER A 76 6.76 -22.09 20.79
N ALA A 77 5.80 -21.34 21.32
CA ALA A 77 5.03 -20.32 20.64
C ALA A 77 5.90 -19.20 20.05
N CYS A 78 5.46 -18.66 18.92
CA CYS A 78 6.12 -17.54 18.27
C CYS A 78 6.17 -16.30 19.16
N ARG A 79 7.38 -15.77 19.38
CA ARG A 79 7.61 -14.46 20.00
C ARG A 79 7.89 -13.43 18.91
N LEU A 80 6.90 -12.61 18.57
CA LEU A 80 7.02 -11.59 17.52
C LEU A 80 7.91 -10.41 17.95
N PRO A 81 8.66 -9.79 17.01
CA PRO A 81 9.60 -8.70 17.31
C PRO A 81 8.92 -7.35 17.48
N SER A 82 9.43 -6.54 18.42
CA SER A 82 8.96 -5.18 18.67
C SER A 82 9.69 -4.17 17.78
N LEU A 83 9.22 -3.97 16.54
CA LEU A 83 9.80 -2.98 15.62
C LEU A 83 9.36 -1.55 15.95
N ASP A 84 10.29 -0.60 15.93
CA ASP A 84 9.98 0.84 15.87
C ASP A 84 9.90 1.28 14.39
N PRO A 85 8.72 1.65 13.86
CA PRO A 85 8.59 2.08 12.48
C PRO A 85 9.49 3.26 12.10
N PHE A 86 9.91 4.08 13.07
CA PHE A 86 10.75 5.26 12.85
C PHE A 86 12.20 5.05 13.31
N HIS A 87 12.66 3.80 13.40
CA HIS A 87 14.04 3.49 13.81
C HIS A 87 15.08 4.14 12.86
N PRO A 88 16.16 4.75 13.38
CA PRO A 88 17.14 5.48 12.55
C PRO A 88 17.76 4.67 11.40
N SER A 89 17.93 3.35 11.57
CA SER A 89 18.46 2.49 10.50
C SER A 89 17.55 2.36 9.28
N ILE A 90 16.26 2.70 9.43
CA ILE A 90 15.26 2.67 8.35
C ILE A 90 14.97 4.08 7.85
N MET A 91 14.92 5.07 8.73
CA MET A 91 14.58 6.46 8.36
C MET A 91 15.54 7.08 7.33
N GLN A 92 16.79 6.62 7.25
CA GLN A 92 17.73 7.00 6.17
C GLN A 92 17.25 6.65 4.75
N PHE A 93 16.29 5.74 4.59
CA PHE A 93 15.68 5.37 3.30
C PHE A 93 14.33 6.07 3.07
N VAL A 94 13.84 6.84 4.04
CA VAL A 94 12.50 7.44 4.03
C VAL A 94 12.59 8.90 3.59
N THR A 95 12.01 9.19 2.43
CA THR A 95 11.96 10.54 1.83
C THR A 95 10.53 10.99 1.65
N ASP A 96 10.24 12.28 1.80
CA ASP A 96 8.96 12.84 1.38
C ASP A 96 9.01 13.16 -0.12
N LEU A 97 8.08 12.60 -0.89
CA LEU A 97 7.95 12.83 -2.33
C LEU A 97 6.87 13.89 -2.65
N GLY A 98 6.18 14.41 -1.63
CA GLY A 98 5.03 15.29 -1.80
C GLY A 98 3.83 14.61 -2.45
N LYS A 99 3.00 15.40 -3.13
CA LYS A 99 1.84 14.90 -3.87
C LYS A 99 2.23 14.50 -5.29
N LEU A 100 1.79 13.32 -5.73
CA LEU A 100 1.92 12.89 -7.12
C LEU A 100 1.26 13.92 -8.05
N ARG A 101 2.01 14.37 -9.05
CA ARG A 101 1.51 15.26 -10.10
C ARG A 101 1.45 14.49 -11.40
N CYS A 102 0.24 14.11 -11.82
CA CYS A 102 0.02 13.57 -13.15
C CYS A 102 -0.11 14.71 -14.15
N GLU A 103 0.93 14.92 -14.94
CA GLU A 103 0.94 15.90 -16.04
C GLU A 103 0.14 15.39 -17.25
N GLY A 104 -0.17 16.30 -18.17
CA GLY A 104 -1.04 16.03 -19.32
C GLY A 104 -2.46 16.56 -19.13
N LYS A 105 -3.18 16.76 -20.24
CA LYS A 105 -4.54 17.31 -20.27
C LYS A 105 -5.54 16.19 -20.51
N THR A 106 -6.48 16.00 -19.59
CA THR A 106 -7.58 15.05 -19.77
C THR A 106 -8.59 15.62 -20.76
N TYR A 107 -8.63 15.08 -21.98
CA TYR A 107 -9.58 15.50 -23.03
C TYR A 107 -10.91 14.74 -23.00
N SER A 108 -10.91 13.54 -22.39
CA SER A 108 -12.02 12.59 -22.42
C SER A 108 -12.40 12.10 -21.03
N THR A 109 -13.69 11.87 -20.82
CA THR A 109 -14.23 11.18 -19.63
C THR A 109 -15.19 10.08 -20.07
N TYR A 110 -15.27 9.00 -19.30
CA TYR A 110 -16.17 7.89 -19.56
C TYR A 110 -16.85 7.46 -18.28
N ALA A 111 -18.18 7.54 -18.25
CA ALA A 111 -18.99 7.09 -17.12
C ALA A 111 -20.43 6.83 -17.61
N HIS A 112 -21.16 5.94 -16.94
CA HIS A 112 -22.57 5.63 -17.26
C HIS A 112 -22.78 5.23 -18.74
N ASN A 113 -21.83 4.50 -19.33
CA ASN A 113 -21.81 4.15 -20.76
C ASN A 113 -21.76 5.35 -21.73
N MET A 114 -21.30 6.52 -21.28
CA MET A 114 -21.19 7.73 -22.10
C MET A 114 -19.76 8.26 -22.10
N LEU A 115 -19.13 8.22 -23.28
CA LEU A 115 -17.84 8.85 -23.55
C LEU A 115 -18.09 10.31 -23.94
N GLU A 116 -17.57 11.24 -23.16
CA GLU A 116 -17.58 12.68 -23.48
C GLU A 116 -16.16 13.16 -23.79
N VAL A 117 -16.00 13.97 -24.83
CA VAL A 117 -14.69 14.49 -25.24
C VAL A 117 -14.78 15.99 -25.55
N LYS A 118 -13.90 16.78 -24.94
CA LYS A 118 -13.89 18.24 -25.03
C LYS A 118 -12.48 18.82 -25.15
N GLY A 119 -12.28 19.72 -26.11
CA GLY A 119 -11.03 20.47 -26.24
C GLY A 119 -11.02 21.47 -27.40
N GLU A 120 -10.36 22.62 -27.21
CA GLU A 120 -10.23 23.69 -28.22
C GLU A 120 -9.25 23.32 -29.35
N ASP A 121 -8.25 22.52 -29.00
CA ASP A 121 -7.11 22.10 -29.80
C ASP A 121 -7.29 20.71 -30.46
N ILE A 122 -8.53 20.20 -30.54
CA ILE A 122 -8.85 18.88 -31.12
C ILE A 122 -9.34 19.02 -32.57
N SER A 123 -8.74 18.26 -33.49
CA SER A 123 -9.20 18.15 -34.89
C SER A 123 -10.20 17.01 -35.09
N SER A 124 -9.92 15.83 -34.53
CA SER A 124 -10.77 14.63 -34.60
C SER A 124 -10.53 13.70 -33.41
N VAL A 125 -11.47 12.78 -33.17
CA VAL A 125 -11.45 11.83 -32.05
C VAL A 125 -11.96 10.48 -32.55
N GLN A 126 -11.31 9.41 -32.13
CA GLN A 126 -11.78 8.04 -32.30
C GLN A 126 -11.68 7.28 -30.97
N TYR A 127 -12.50 6.25 -30.81
CA TYR A 127 -12.38 5.28 -29.73
C TYR A 127 -12.37 3.84 -30.26
N ARG A 128 -11.78 2.94 -29.48
CA ARG A 128 -11.81 1.49 -29.69
C ARG A 128 -12.20 0.82 -28.38
N ILE A 129 -12.96 -0.27 -28.47
CA ILE A 129 -13.21 -1.15 -27.33
C ILE A 129 -11.95 -2.01 -27.14
N ILE A 130 -11.52 -2.19 -25.88
CA ILE A 130 -10.39 -3.05 -25.52
C ILE A 130 -10.95 -4.37 -25.01
N GLU A 131 -10.61 -5.47 -25.68
CA GLU A 131 -11.02 -6.83 -25.35
C GLU A 131 -9.81 -7.70 -25.02
N ARG A 132 -10.03 -8.79 -24.26
CA ARG A 132 -9.00 -9.80 -23.98
C ARG A 132 -8.87 -10.73 -25.19
N ALA A 133 -7.65 -11.10 -25.55
CA ALA A 133 -7.43 -12.14 -26.55
C ALA A 133 -8.05 -13.50 -26.08
N PRO A 134 -8.77 -14.24 -26.95
CA PRO A 134 -9.34 -15.54 -26.58
C PRO A 134 -8.27 -16.55 -26.18
N GLY A 135 -8.37 -17.12 -24.97
CA GLY A 135 -7.42 -18.10 -24.45
C GLY A 135 -6.04 -17.55 -24.07
N ASP A 136 -5.83 -16.24 -24.13
CA ASP A 136 -4.53 -15.59 -23.95
C ASP A 136 -4.62 -14.40 -22.98
N ASP A 137 -3.63 -14.33 -22.08
CA ASP A 137 -3.51 -13.36 -20.99
C ASP A 137 -2.41 -12.31 -21.25
N PHE A 138 -1.69 -12.40 -22.37
CA PHE A 138 -0.54 -11.55 -22.69
C PHE A 138 -0.84 -10.47 -23.74
N HIS A 139 -2.00 -10.55 -24.42
CA HIS A 139 -2.37 -9.63 -25.50
C HIS A 139 -3.81 -9.13 -25.40
N THR A 140 -4.04 -7.97 -26.01
CA THR A 140 -5.33 -7.30 -26.15
C THR A 140 -5.78 -7.31 -27.61
N VAL A 141 -7.09 -7.26 -27.82
CA VAL A 141 -7.71 -7.03 -29.13
C VAL A 141 -8.42 -5.70 -29.07
N LEU A 142 -8.15 -4.81 -30.03
CA LEU A 142 -8.85 -3.54 -30.15
C LEU A 142 -9.90 -3.64 -31.25
N SER A 143 -11.10 -3.12 -31.01
CA SER A 143 -12.13 -3.02 -32.04
C SER A 143 -11.71 -2.09 -33.19
N GLU A 144 -12.42 -2.17 -34.31
CA GLU A 144 -12.35 -1.13 -35.35
C GLU A 144 -12.56 0.28 -34.74
N PRO A 145 -11.82 1.31 -35.22
CA PRO A 145 -11.92 2.67 -34.70
C PRO A 145 -13.28 3.29 -35.04
N LYS A 146 -13.95 3.84 -34.01
CA LYS A 146 -15.22 4.54 -34.14
C LYS A 146 -15.03 6.04 -33.89
N HIS A 147 -15.39 6.88 -34.86
CA HIS A 147 -15.25 8.32 -34.73
C HIS A 147 -16.31 8.93 -33.82
N VAL A 148 -15.90 9.91 -32.98
CA VAL A 148 -16.83 10.72 -32.19
C VAL A 148 -17.21 11.96 -33.01
N VAL A 149 -18.51 12.23 -33.14
CA VAL A 149 -19.02 13.37 -33.92
C VAL A 149 -18.91 14.67 -33.12
N ASN A 150 -18.30 15.69 -33.71
CA ASN A 150 -18.22 17.03 -33.11
C ASN A 150 -19.57 17.77 -33.23
N GLN A 151 -20.31 17.83 -32.12
CA GLN A 151 -21.62 18.46 -31.99
C GLN A 151 -21.55 20.01 -32.11
N ALA A 152 -20.43 20.64 -31.74
CA ALA A 152 -20.24 22.08 -31.91
C ALA A 152 -20.20 22.51 -33.39
N LYS A 153 -19.80 21.61 -34.31
CA LYS A 153 -19.89 21.84 -35.76
C LYS A 153 -21.34 21.70 -36.29
N ILE A 154 -22.20 20.97 -35.59
CA ILE A 154 -23.62 20.79 -35.97
C ILE A 154 -24.43 22.03 -35.59
N LEU A 155 -24.30 22.51 -34.35
CA LEU A 155 -25.02 23.69 -33.85
C LEU A 155 -24.71 24.99 -34.64
N ASN A 156 -23.51 25.07 -35.23
CA ASN A 156 -23.12 26.20 -36.09
C ASN A 156 -23.67 26.14 -37.53
N ARG A 157 -24.36 25.05 -37.92
CA ARG A 157 -25.09 24.96 -39.20
C ARG A 157 -26.54 25.44 -39.02
N LYS A 158 -26.75 26.75 -38.93
CA LYS A 158 -28.09 27.33 -39.19
C LYS A 158 -28.50 27.01 -40.65
N PRO A 159 -29.76 26.67 -40.94
CA PRO A 159 -30.20 26.50 -42.32
C PRO A 159 -30.05 27.80 -43.09
N SER A 160 -29.38 27.76 -44.24
CA SER A 160 -29.42 28.87 -45.19
C SER A 160 -30.87 29.06 -45.66
N LYS A 161 -31.47 30.23 -45.40
CA LYS A 161 -32.76 30.59 -46.00
C LYS A 161 -32.66 30.41 -47.53
N PRO A 162 -33.68 29.86 -48.20
CA PRO A 162 -33.64 29.70 -49.65
C PRO A 162 -33.49 31.07 -50.30
N VAL A 163 -32.46 31.22 -51.14
CA VAL A 163 -32.26 32.42 -51.94
C VAL A 163 -33.31 32.43 -53.05
N VAL A 164 -34.42 33.14 -52.80
CA VAL A 164 -35.41 33.44 -53.82
C VAL A 164 -34.72 34.27 -54.91
N ARG A 165 -34.47 33.65 -56.07
CA ARG A 165 -34.03 34.38 -57.27
C ARG A 165 -35.14 35.36 -57.66
N ARG A 166 -34.91 36.66 -57.47
CA ARG A 166 -35.75 37.69 -58.08
C ARG A 166 -35.51 37.68 -59.60
N PRO A 167 -36.56 37.62 -60.44
CA PRO A 167 -36.38 37.80 -61.88
C PRO A 167 -36.03 39.26 -62.20
N PHE A 168 -35.35 39.47 -63.32
CA PHE A 168 -35.14 40.79 -63.90
C PHE A 168 -36.50 41.40 -64.27
N MET A 169 -36.69 42.69 -63.99
CA MET A 169 -37.86 43.45 -64.42
C MET A 169 -37.41 44.50 -65.45
N SER A 170 -37.90 44.35 -66.70
CA SER A 170 -37.75 45.37 -67.75
C SER A 170 -38.89 46.40 -67.66
N CYS A 171 -38.59 47.67 -67.91
CA CYS A 171 -39.59 48.73 -67.93
C CYS A 171 -40.58 48.59 -69.11
N ARG A 172 -41.90 48.77 -68.87
CA ARG A 172 -42.83 49.51 -69.75
C ARG A 172 -44.24 49.72 -69.12
N VAL A 173 -44.59 51.01 -68.91
CA VAL A 173 -45.78 51.71 -69.46
C VAL A 173 -47.23 51.30 -69.05
N ILE A 174 -47.86 52.20 -68.26
CA ILE A 174 -49.28 52.69 -68.26
C ILE A 174 -50.45 51.81 -67.71
N ASP A 175 -51.04 52.29 -66.59
CA ASP A 175 -52.46 52.52 -66.18
C ASP A 175 -53.66 51.71 -66.74
N PRO A 176 -54.88 51.78 -66.12
CA PRO A 176 -55.26 51.94 -64.70
C PRO A 176 -56.40 50.96 -64.25
N GLY A 177 -56.73 50.83 -62.95
CA GLY A 177 -57.99 50.12 -62.58
C GLY A 177 -58.30 49.74 -61.11
N LEU A 178 -59.19 50.53 -60.49
CA LEU A 178 -60.33 50.16 -59.61
C LEU A 178 -60.24 49.18 -58.39
N LEU A 179 -60.49 49.78 -57.22
CA LEU A 179 -61.63 49.57 -56.28
C LEU A 179 -61.86 48.27 -55.43
N SER A 180 -62.58 48.50 -54.32
CA SER A 180 -63.24 47.55 -53.39
C SER A 180 -62.34 46.87 -52.34
N THR A 181 -62.32 47.17 -51.03
CA THR A 181 -63.32 47.44 -49.95
C THR A 181 -63.80 46.20 -49.14
N LYS A 182 -63.54 46.24 -47.81
CA LYS A 182 -64.33 45.81 -46.61
C LYS A 182 -63.34 45.49 -45.46
N ARG A 183 -63.30 46.16 -44.29
CA ARG A 183 -64.27 46.54 -43.22
C ARG A 183 -64.61 45.41 -42.22
N GLY A 184 -64.54 45.75 -40.91
CA GLY A 184 -64.96 44.96 -39.71
C GLY A 184 -63.76 44.42 -38.91
N ALA A 185 -63.37 44.86 -37.69
CA ALA A 185 -64.06 45.21 -36.42
C ALA A 185 -64.65 43.98 -35.68
N GLU A 186 -64.61 43.79 -34.34
CA GLU A 186 -64.11 44.56 -33.15
C GLU A 186 -63.05 43.73 -32.35
N LEU A 187 -62.29 44.16 -31.32
CA LEU A 187 -62.15 45.39 -30.49
C LEU A 187 -62.85 45.47 -29.09
N LYS A 188 -62.30 44.78 -28.06
CA LYS A 188 -62.42 45.10 -26.59
C LYS A 188 -61.01 44.96 -25.96
N LEU A 189 -60.34 45.95 -25.34
CA LEU A 189 -60.63 46.81 -24.17
C LEU A 189 -60.88 46.01 -22.87
N SER A 190 -60.23 46.26 -21.72
CA SER A 190 -59.07 47.13 -21.38
C SER A 190 -58.53 46.81 -19.97
N ARG A 191 -57.29 47.21 -19.63
CA ARG A 191 -56.91 48.01 -18.42
C ARG A 191 -55.38 48.15 -18.26
N HIS A 192 -54.98 49.27 -17.65
CA HIS A 192 -53.65 49.87 -17.45
C HIS A 192 -53.69 50.59 -16.06
N PRO A 193 -52.66 51.30 -15.55
CA PRO A 193 -51.17 51.26 -15.67
C PRO A 193 -50.55 51.23 -14.22
N PRO A 194 -49.42 51.88 -13.79
CA PRO A 194 -48.29 52.56 -14.49
C PRO A 194 -46.83 52.31 -13.94
N MET A 195 -45.83 52.89 -14.65
CA MET A 195 -44.48 53.36 -14.21
C MET A 195 -43.43 52.34 -13.69
N SER A 196 -42.10 52.57 -13.82
CA SER A 196 -41.27 53.38 -14.77
C SER A 196 -39.76 53.02 -14.62
N ASP A 197 -38.94 53.48 -15.59
CA ASP A 197 -37.47 53.74 -15.50
C ASP A 197 -36.49 52.55 -15.43
N HIS A 198 -35.27 52.59 -16.00
CA HIS A 198 -34.55 53.61 -16.80
C HIS A 198 -33.41 52.92 -17.62
N PHE A 199 -33.02 53.53 -18.75
CA PHE A 199 -31.65 53.74 -19.31
C PHE A 199 -31.62 53.70 -20.87
N PRO A 200 -30.89 54.60 -21.57
CA PRO A 200 -31.22 54.95 -22.96
C PRO A 200 -30.21 54.52 -24.04
N ASP A 201 -30.71 54.46 -25.28
CA ASP A 201 -29.92 54.55 -26.53
C ASP A 201 -29.31 55.96 -26.71
N PHE A 202 -28.25 56.07 -27.52
CA PHE A 202 -28.03 57.28 -28.33
C PHE A 202 -27.34 56.99 -29.67
N SER A 203 -27.92 57.53 -30.74
CA SER A 203 -27.44 57.44 -32.13
C SER A 203 -26.98 58.79 -32.67
N LEU A 204 -25.98 58.77 -33.56
CA LEU A 204 -25.58 59.76 -34.58
C LEU A 204 -25.91 61.27 -34.38
N ALA A 205 -24.89 62.11 -34.57
CA ALA A 205 -25.07 63.39 -35.28
C ALA A 205 -23.81 63.77 -36.09
N CYS A 206 -24.00 64.26 -37.32
CA CYS A 206 -22.96 64.90 -38.12
C CYS A 206 -22.84 66.39 -37.76
N PHE A 207 -21.65 66.97 -37.95
CA PHE A 207 -21.48 68.43 -38.04
C PHE A 207 -20.85 68.83 -39.37
N ARG A 208 -21.44 69.84 -40.01
CA ARG A 208 -20.93 70.58 -41.18
C ARG A 208 -21.03 72.07 -40.88
N LEU A 209 -19.94 72.81 -41.05
CA LEU A 209 -19.89 74.27 -41.22
C LEU A 209 -18.80 74.51 -42.29
N ILE A 210 -19.15 74.94 -43.52
CA ILE A 210 -19.30 76.34 -43.98
C ILE A 210 -17.95 77.06 -44.07
N GLU A 211 -17.50 77.34 -45.30
CA GLU A 211 -16.49 78.37 -45.62
C GLU A 211 -17.17 79.75 -45.77
N PRO A 212 -16.42 80.86 -45.65
CA PRO A 212 -15.89 81.48 -46.88
C PRO A 212 -14.48 82.11 -46.77
N ALA A 213 -13.86 82.33 -47.95
CA ALA A 213 -12.78 83.26 -48.33
C ALA A 213 -12.01 84.04 -47.21
N ASN A 214 -10.67 84.12 -47.23
CA ASN A 214 -9.95 84.92 -48.23
C ASN A 214 -8.40 84.72 -48.22
N SER A 215 -7.76 84.96 -49.38
CA SER A 215 -6.40 85.51 -49.58
C SER A 215 -5.26 85.30 -48.55
N SER A 216 -4.24 84.49 -48.89
CA SER A 216 -2.93 85.00 -49.40
C SER A 216 -1.72 84.04 -49.24
N ARG A 217 -0.76 84.17 -50.17
CA ARG A 217 0.68 83.77 -50.12
C ARG A 217 1.01 82.30 -49.73
N ARG A 218 1.28 81.42 -50.70
CA ARG A 218 2.55 81.25 -51.48
C ARG A 218 3.52 80.19 -50.91
N THR A 219 3.45 79.00 -51.52
CA THR A 219 4.62 78.23 -52.01
C THR A 219 5.85 78.04 -51.10
N MET A 220 5.87 76.95 -50.31
CA MET A 220 7.06 76.07 -50.19
C MET A 220 6.72 74.75 -49.44
N GLN A 221 6.16 73.75 -50.14
CA GLN A 221 6.12 72.35 -49.68
C GLN A 221 5.71 71.41 -50.83
N ARG A 222 6.68 70.96 -51.63
CA ARG A 222 6.43 69.97 -52.72
C ARG A 222 7.38 68.77 -52.78
N SER A 223 8.28 68.62 -51.80
CA SER A 223 9.24 67.49 -51.75
C SER A 223 9.17 66.61 -50.50
N LEU A 224 8.20 66.83 -49.58
CA LEU A 224 8.07 66.02 -48.35
C LEU A 224 6.82 65.11 -48.31
N PHE A 225 5.88 65.26 -49.25
CA PHE A 225 4.61 64.50 -49.27
C PHE A 225 4.64 63.21 -50.10
N LEU A 226 5.70 62.95 -50.88
CA LEU A 226 5.81 61.73 -51.69
C LEU A 226 6.38 60.54 -50.92
N THR A 227 7.23 60.78 -49.92
CA THR A 227 7.89 59.71 -49.13
C THR A 227 7.01 59.13 -48.03
N ILE A 228 6.09 59.92 -47.47
CA ILE A 228 5.19 59.49 -46.38
C ILE A 228 4.06 58.57 -46.90
N ASN A 229 3.55 58.81 -48.11
CA ASN A 229 2.44 58.03 -48.66
C ASN A 229 2.84 56.60 -49.08
N VAL A 230 4.09 56.37 -49.51
CA VAL A 230 4.57 55.02 -49.84
C VAL A 230 4.72 54.16 -48.58
N VAL A 231 5.21 54.75 -47.48
CA VAL A 231 5.34 54.06 -46.18
C VAL A 231 3.97 53.76 -45.57
N CYS A 232 3.03 54.71 -45.60
CA CYS A 232 1.64 54.46 -45.18
C CYS A 232 0.92 53.40 -46.04
N GLY A 233 1.17 53.35 -47.36
CA GLY A 233 0.63 52.31 -48.24
C GLY A 233 1.15 50.91 -47.89
N PHE A 234 2.45 50.79 -47.61
CA PHE A 234 3.04 49.51 -47.19
C PHE A 234 2.55 49.07 -45.80
N LEU A 235 2.54 49.98 -44.82
CA LEU A 235 2.05 49.68 -43.47
C LEU A 235 0.57 49.33 -43.47
N THR A 236 -0.30 50.07 -44.18
CA THR A 236 -1.73 49.71 -44.30
C THR A 236 -1.94 48.41 -45.07
N GLY A 237 -1.09 48.08 -46.04
CA GLY A 237 -1.08 46.77 -46.71
C GLY A 237 -0.72 45.62 -45.78
N ILE A 238 0.28 45.81 -44.92
CA ILE A 238 0.70 44.84 -43.89
C ILE A 238 -0.37 44.73 -42.80
N PHE A 239 -0.87 45.84 -42.25
CA PHE A 239 -1.97 45.85 -41.29
C PHE A 239 -3.24 45.24 -41.88
N ARG A 240 -3.56 45.45 -43.16
CA ARG A 240 -4.73 44.82 -43.80
C ARG A 240 -4.51 43.33 -44.07
N LYS A 241 -3.30 42.88 -44.40
CA LYS A 241 -2.95 41.45 -44.45
C LYS A 241 -3.01 40.80 -43.07
N LEU A 242 -2.45 41.44 -42.04
CA LEU A 242 -2.46 40.98 -40.66
C LEU A 242 -3.88 40.98 -40.08
N TRP A 243 -4.70 42.00 -40.37
CA TRP A 243 -6.10 42.09 -39.99
C TRP A 243 -6.99 41.09 -40.73
N ASN A 244 -6.72 40.82 -42.01
CA ASN A 244 -7.39 39.75 -42.74
C ASN A 244 -6.91 38.35 -42.30
N TRP A 245 -5.67 38.22 -41.81
CA TRP A 245 -5.15 37.00 -41.20
C TRP A 245 -5.78 36.77 -39.81
N ILE A 246 -5.87 37.80 -38.97
CA ILE A 246 -6.56 37.80 -37.66
C ILE A 246 -8.08 37.56 -37.84
N LYS A 247 -8.73 38.17 -38.84
CA LYS A 247 -10.14 37.88 -39.18
C LYS A 247 -10.35 36.54 -39.90
N GLY A 248 -9.33 36.02 -40.56
CA GLY A 248 -9.29 34.68 -41.16
C GLY A 248 -9.08 33.58 -40.13
N TYR A 249 -8.38 33.90 -39.03
CA TYR A 249 -8.19 33.05 -37.86
C TYR A 249 -9.49 32.98 -37.03
N ARG A 250 -10.50 32.31 -37.58
CA ARG A 250 -11.58 31.78 -36.75
C ARG A 250 -10.93 30.77 -35.79
N PRO A 251 -10.98 30.97 -34.46
CA PRO A 251 -10.59 29.89 -33.55
C PRO A 251 -11.40 28.65 -33.93
N SER A 252 -10.73 27.50 -34.01
CA SER A 252 -11.39 26.22 -34.28
C SER A 252 -12.50 26.05 -33.26
N SER A 253 -13.75 25.91 -33.71
CA SER A 253 -14.89 25.68 -32.82
C SER A 253 -14.53 24.52 -31.89
N PRO A 254 -14.54 24.71 -30.55
CA PRO A 254 -14.03 23.70 -29.64
C PRO A 254 -14.72 22.37 -29.91
N PHE A 255 -13.93 21.30 -29.98
CA PHE A 255 -14.49 19.98 -30.11
C PHE A 255 -15.32 19.70 -28.87
N TYR A 256 -16.57 19.32 -29.10
CA TYR A 256 -17.44 18.74 -28.10
C TYR A 256 -18.15 17.56 -28.76
N GLY A 257 -17.94 16.36 -28.23
CA GLY A 257 -18.54 15.15 -28.77
C GLY A 257 -18.94 14.21 -27.65
N LYS A 258 -20.02 13.48 -27.89
CA LYS A 258 -20.47 12.37 -27.03
C LYS A 258 -20.66 11.12 -27.86
N ALA A 259 -20.38 9.97 -27.27
CA ALA A 259 -20.72 8.65 -27.80
C ALA A 259 -21.28 7.77 -26.68
N THR A 260 -22.42 7.14 -26.92
CA THR A 260 -22.93 6.07 -26.04
C THR A 260 -22.20 4.78 -26.40
N VAL A 261 -21.51 4.19 -25.43
CA VAL A 261 -20.71 2.98 -25.61
C VAL A 261 -20.95 2.07 -24.41
N LYS A 262 -21.54 0.89 -24.62
CA LYS A 262 -21.71 -0.15 -23.58
C LYS A 262 -20.50 -1.09 -23.63
N ALA A 263 -19.39 -0.66 -23.05
CA ALA A 263 -18.14 -1.41 -22.98
C ALA A 263 -17.48 -1.22 -21.61
N GLU A 264 -16.68 -2.19 -21.18
CA GLU A 264 -16.00 -2.12 -19.88
C GLU A 264 -14.71 -1.30 -19.97
N TYR A 265 -13.95 -1.49 -21.06
CA TYR A 265 -12.65 -0.87 -21.29
C TYR A 265 -12.61 -0.19 -22.66
N LEU A 266 -12.15 1.06 -22.70
CA LEU A 266 -12.01 1.86 -23.93
C LEU A 266 -10.60 2.43 -24.06
N ARG A 267 -10.10 2.44 -25.30
CA ARG A 267 -9.02 3.34 -25.73
C ARG A 267 -9.63 4.51 -26.49
N VAL A 268 -9.16 5.72 -26.24
CA VAL A 268 -9.55 6.95 -26.92
C VAL A 268 -8.30 7.57 -27.52
N ASP A 269 -8.28 7.82 -28.84
CA ASP A 269 -7.23 8.58 -29.51
C ASP A 269 -7.78 9.96 -29.89
N VAL A 270 -7.14 11.01 -29.38
CA VAL A 270 -7.45 12.42 -29.67
C VAL A 270 -6.40 12.96 -30.63
N VAL A 271 -6.81 13.34 -31.84
CA VAL A 271 -5.94 14.00 -32.81
C VAL A 271 -6.07 15.51 -32.61
N LYS A 272 -4.94 16.19 -32.36
CA LYS A 272 -4.90 17.64 -32.17
C LYS A 272 -4.95 18.40 -33.49
N THR A 273 -5.17 19.71 -33.43
CA THR A 273 -5.03 20.63 -34.56
C THR A 273 -3.58 20.75 -35.05
N SER A 274 -2.60 20.43 -34.20
CA SER A 274 -1.18 20.30 -34.57
C SER A 274 -0.84 18.99 -35.29
N GLY A 275 -1.79 18.04 -35.39
CA GLY A 275 -1.55 16.69 -35.91
C GLY A 275 -0.97 15.70 -34.90
N ALA A 276 -0.59 16.15 -33.69
CA ALA A 276 -0.20 15.25 -32.61
C ALA A 276 -1.38 14.35 -32.17
N ILE A 277 -1.08 13.10 -31.81
CA ILE A 277 -2.06 12.15 -31.27
C ILE A 277 -1.78 11.98 -29.79
N GLU A 278 -2.81 12.12 -28.95
CA GLU A 278 -2.75 11.73 -27.54
C GLU A 278 -3.77 10.63 -27.29
N SER A 279 -3.30 9.50 -26.75
CA SER A 279 -4.10 8.32 -26.41
C SER A 279 -4.35 8.26 -24.91
N ASP A 280 -5.54 7.82 -24.54
CA ASP A 280 -6.00 7.67 -23.15
C ASP A 280 -6.82 6.37 -23.02
N VAL A 281 -6.91 5.81 -21.82
CA VAL A 281 -7.74 4.61 -21.55
C VAL A 281 -8.77 4.87 -20.47
N HIS A 282 -9.93 4.25 -20.57
CA HIS A 282 -10.99 4.37 -19.58
C HIS A 282 -11.57 3.01 -19.20
N MET A 283 -11.89 2.86 -17.92
CA MET A 283 -12.67 1.74 -17.42
C MET A 283 -13.88 2.22 -16.61
N GLN A 284 -14.94 1.42 -16.64
CA GLN A 284 -16.10 1.48 -15.76
C GLN A 284 -16.61 0.04 -15.62
N VAL A 285 -17.39 -0.28 -14.60
CA VAL A 285 -18.07 -1.59 -14.55
C VAL A 285 -19.35 -1.57 -15.38
N VAL A 286 -19.44 -2.45 -16.37
CA VAL A 286 -20.68 -2.74 -17.09
C VAL A 286 -21.33 -3.98 -16.48
N PRO A 287 -22.52 -3.86 -15.84
CA PRO A 287 -23.22 -5.02 -15.30
C PRO A 287 -23.50 -6.08 -16.37
N LYS A 288 -23.20 -7.34 -16.07
CA LYS A 288 -23.41 -8.49 -16.96
C LYS A 288 -24.69 -9.23 -16.58
N ASP A 289 -25.56 -9.46 -17.55
CA ASP A 289 -26.88 -10.05 -17.32
C ASP A 289 -26.79 -11.49 -16.74
N GLU A 290 -25.77 -12.25 -17.10
CA GLU A 290 -25.43 -13.56 -16.53
C GLU A 290 -24.99 -13.52 -15.05
N VAL A 291 -24.49 -12.38 -14.57
CA VAL A 291 -24.12 -12.16 -13.15
C VAL A 291 -25.35 -11.68 -12.38
N LEU A 292 -26.15 -10.79 -12.98
CA LEU A 292 -27.40 -10.30 -12.41
C LEU A 292 -28.46 -11.41 -12.26
N SER A 293 -28.52 -12.36 -13.20
CA SER A 293 -29.42 -13.52 -13.15
C SER A 293 -28.89 -14.69 -12.30
N ARG A 294 -27.60 -14.72 -11.96
CA ARG A 294 -26.98 -15.81 -11.17
C ARG A 294 -27.67 -15.98 -9.81
N PRO A 295 -28.23 -17.15 -9.47
CA PRO A 295 -28.88 -17.36 -8.18
C PRO A 295 -27.84 -17.39 -7.04
N ALA A 296 -28.18 -16.77 -5.91
CA ALA A 296 -27.43 -16.95 -4.67
C ALA A 296 -27.71 -18.34 -4.10
N LYS A 297 -26.67 -19.05 -3.65
CA LYS A 297 -26.82 -20.36 -3.00
C LYS A 297 -26.85 -20.22 -1.47
N PRO A 298 -27.66 -21.01 -0.75
CA PRO A 298 -27.75 -20.94 0.70
C PRO A 298 -26.47 -21.40 1.43
N GLY A 299 -26.41 -21.09 2.72
CA GLY A 299 -25.32 -21.46 3.64
C GLY A 299 -24.10 -20.53 3.57
N GLY A 300 -23.38 -20.41 4.68
CA GLY A 300 -22.33 -19.42 4.87
C GLY A 300 -22.83 -18.09 5.45
N ILE A 301 -21.92 -17.15 5.62
CA ILE A 301 -22.20 -15.80 6.13
C ILE A 301 -22.40 -14.85 4.95
N PRO A 302 -23.54 -14.11 4.86
CA PRO A 302 -23.85 -13.24 3.73
C PRO A 302 -23.04 -11.94 3.80
N LEU A 303 -21.76 -12.01 3.44
CA LEU A 303 -20.83 -10.89 3.40
C LEU A 303 -20.39 -10.61 1.96
N ASP A 304 -20.32 -9.33 1.61
CA ASP A 304 -19.40 -8.87 0.56
C ASP A 304 -17.96 -9.05 1.06
N ILE A 305 -17.04 -9.37 0.17
CA ILE A 305 -15.63 -9.65 0.49
C ILE A 305 -14.77 -8.77 -0.43
N SER A 306 -14.04 -7.82 0.15
CA SER A 306 -13.19 -6.92 -0.64
C SER A 306 -11.76 -6.93 -0.11
N LEU A 307 -10.81 -7.23 -0.99
CA LEU A 307 -9.38 -7.29 -0.73
C LEU A 307 -8.70 -6.16 -1.52
N ILE A 308 -8.02 -5.25 -0.82
CA ILE A 308 -7.19 -4.20 -1.41
C ILE A 308 -5.74 -4.43 -0.97
N MET A 309 -4.92 -4.88 -1.91
CA MET A 309 -3.52 -5.19 -1.70
C MET A 309 -2.61 -4.06 -2.21
N TYR A 310 -1.54 -3.80 -1.47
CA TYR A 310 -0.40 -2.98 -1.90
C TYR A 310 0.88 -3.80 -1.84
N ASP A 311 1.52 -3.99 -3.00
CA ASP A 311 2.79 -4.73 -3.10
C ASP A 311 3.86 -4.15 -2.16
N SER A 312 4.74 -4.99 -1.59
CA SER A 312 5.93 -4.55 -0.86
C SER A 312 5.67 -3.62 0.35
N THR A 313 4.44 -3.62 0.86
CA THR A 313 3.98 -2.74 1.93
C THR A 313 4.03 -3.41 3.31
N SER A 314 5.12 -3.18 4.04
CA SER A 314 5.27 -3.62 5.43
C SER A 314 4.30 -2.91 6.39
N ALA A 315 4.03 -3.56 7.52
CA ALA A 315 3.38 -3.01 8.70
C ALA A 315 3.86 -1.61 9.07
N ALA A 316 5.18 -1.45 9.09
CA ALA A 316 5.86 -0.23 9.51
C ALA A 316 5.94 0.79 8.36
N ASN A 317 6.04 0.35 7.10
CA ASN A 317 5.94 1.22 5.94
C ASN A 317 4.54 1.86 5.86
N PHE A 318 3.47 1.08 6.02
CA PHE A 318 2.10 1.61 6.05
C PHE A 318 1.91 2.64 7.18
N GLN A 319 2.49 2.40 8.36
CA GLN A 319 2.49 3.40 9.46
C GLN A 319 3.25 4.69 9.11
N ARG A 320 4.38 4.59 8.41
CA ARG A 320 5.18 5.75 7.97
C ARG A 320 4.53 6.53 6.83
N LYS A 321 3.83 5.86 5.92
CA LYS A 321 3.43 6.40 4.61
C LYS A 321 1.93 6.55 4.38
N MET A 322 1.11 5.79 5.10
CA MET A 322 -0.35 5.81 5.00
C MET A 322 -1.04 6.27 6.31
N PRO A 323 -0.57 7.35 7.00
CA PRO A 323 -1.07 7.72 8.31
C PRO A 323 -2.53 8.18 8.31
N ASN A 324 -3.03 8.84 7.25
CA ASN A 324 -4.43 9.28 7.17
C ASN A 324 -5.39 8.11 6.99
N THR A 325 -5.03 7.16 6.13
CA THR A 325 -5.75 5.90 5.92
C THR A 325 -5.75 5.07 7.20
N LEU A 326 -4.57 4.87 7.81
CA LEU A 326 -4.45 4.10 9.05
C LEU A 326 -5.28 4.71 10.18
N LYS A 327 -5.29 6.04 10.31
CA LYS A 327 -6.15 6.77 11.25
C LYS A 327 -7.63 6.57 10.93
N TYR A 328 -8.03 6.56 9.66
CA TYR A 328 -9.44 6.35 9.28
C TYR A 328 -9.89 4.90 9.56
N LEU A 329 -9.10 3.90 9.17
CA LEU A 329 -9.33 2.49 9.48
C LEU A 329 -9.49 2.27 10.99
N THR A 330 -8.51 2.71 11.79
CA THR A 330 -8.50 2.44 13.24
C THR A 330 -9.51 3.26 14.04
N LYS A 331 -9.80 4.51 13.67
CA LYS A 331 -10.66 5.41 14.48
C LYS A 331 -12.10 5.56 13.98
N HIS A 332 -12.36 5.30 12.71
CA HIS A 332 -13.71 5.45 12.13
C HIS A 332 -14.32 4.10 11.77
N LEU A 333 -13.58 3.26 11.04
CA LEU A 333 -14.07 1.93 10.64
C LEU A 333 -13.92 0.85 11.72
N ASN A 334 -13.18 1.13 12.80
CA ASN A 334 -12.84 0.17 13.86
C ASN A 334 -12.16 -1.10 13.33
N SER A 335 -11.33 -0.96 12.29
CA SER A 335 -10.65 -2.08 11.65
C SER A 335 -9.74 -2.82 12.63
N VAL A 336 -9.88 -4.14 12.66
CA VAL A 336 -8.95 -5.03 13.36
C VAL A 336 -7.67 -5.11 12.55
N VAL A 337 -6.70 -4.27 12.88
CA VAL A 337 -5.32 -4.44 12.40
C VAL A 337 -4.76 -5.69 13.08
N LEU A 338 -4.11 -6.58 12.32
CA LEU A 338 -3.54 -7.83 12.83
C LEU A 338 -2.25 -7.54 13.59
N GLN A 339 -2.42 -6.98 14.80
CA GLN A 339 -1.39 -6.50 15.73
C GLN A 339 -0.81 -7.58 16.66
N GLY A 340 0.29 -8.24 16.31
CA GLY A 340 1.11 -9.07 17.21
C GLY A 340 1.51 -8.33 18.50
N LEU A 341 0.68 -8.43 19.54
CA LEU A 341 0.64 -7.43 20.61
C LEU A 341 1.35 -7.88 21.90
N PHE A 342 2.34 -7.11 22.34
CA PHE A 342 2.80 -7.14 23.72
C PHE A 342 2.04 -6.07 24.55
N ILE A 343 0.87 -6.42 25.08
CA ILE A 343 0.15 -5.55 26.01
C ILE A 343 0.90 -5.57 27.36
N SER A 344 1.78 -4.61 27.61
CA SER A 344 2.13 -4.26 28.98
C SER A 344 0.92 -3.59 29.65
N LYS A 345 0.03 -4.39 30.24
CA LYS A 345 -1.00 -3.87 31.15
C LYS A 345 -0.28 -3.26 32.36
N PHE A 346 -0.01 -1.97 32.31
CA PHE A 346 0.11 -1.19 33.54
C PHE A 346 -1.27 -1.14 34.18
N ARG A 347 -1.61 -2.19 34.94
CA ARG A 347 -2.42 -1.97 36.14
C ARG A 347 -1.57 -1.08 37.03
N CYS A 348 -1.86 0.22 37.06
CA CYS A 348 -1.69 0.95 38.29
C CYS A 348 -2.62 0.27 39.30
N LEU A 349 -2.06 -0.66 40.07
CA LEU A 349 -2.57 -0.94 41.40
C LEU A 349 -2.38 0.38 42.16
N VAL A 350 -3.42 1.21 42.16
CA VAL A 350 -3.55 2.24 43.18
C VAL A 350 -3.76 1.47 44.47
N SER A 351 -2.65 1.14 45.14
CA SER A 351 -2.64 0.65 46.51
C SER A 351 -3.00 1.83 47.42
N GLY A 352 -4.25 2.28 47.30
CA GLY A 352 -4.89 3.15 48.27
C GLY A 352 -5.08 2.33 49.52
N ILE A 353 -4.13 2.44 50.45
CA ILE A 353 -4.29 1.94 51.81
C ILE A 353 -5.36 2.83 52.44
N VAL A 354 -6.62 2.39 52.37
CA VAL A 354 -7.69 2.96 53.17
C VAL A 354 -7.44 2.52 54.61
N VAL A 355 -6.78 3.38 55.39
CA VAL A 355 -6.71 3.23 56.84
C VAL A 355 -8.09 3.53 57.41
N ALA A 356 -8.97 2.51 57.40
CA ALA A 356 -10.26 2.57 58.07
C ALA A 356 -10.04 2.39 59.59
N THR A 357 -9.80 3.49 60.29
CA THR A 357 -9.84 3.55 61.76
C THR A 357 -11.29 3.47 62.24
N MET A 358 -11.82 2.25 62.40
CA MET A 358 -12.99 2.01 63.24
C MET A 358 -12.68 1.06 64.39
N ARG A 359 -13.18 1.43 65.57
CA ARG A 359 -13.00 0.70 66.82
C ARG A 359 -13.84 -0.58 66.82
N GLY A 360 -13.22 -1.71 67.16
CA GLY A 360 -13.92 -2.84 67.79
C GLY A 360 -14.12 -4.12 66.97
N LYS A 361 -13.46 -5.19 67.43
CA LYS A 361 -13.82 -6.61 67.35
C LYS A 361 -13.97 -7.28 65.96
N PHE A 362 -12.96 -8.11 65.64
CA PHE A 362 -13.00 -9.40 64.92
C PHE A 362 -14.05 -9.64 63.81
N MET A 363 -13.60 -10.01 62.59
CA MET A 363 -13.43 -11.44 62.23
C MET A 363 -12.68 -11.68 60.90
N LYS A 364 -11.75 -12.64 60.94
CA LYS A 364 -11.29 -13.59 59.89
C LYS A 364 -11.67 -13.32 58.41
N ILE A 365 -10.68 -13.04 57.56
CA ILE A 365 -10.80 -13.18 56.08
C ILE A 365 -10.22 -14.54 55.68
N ILE A 366 -11.05 -15.36 55.03
CA ILE A 366 -10.62 -16.57 54.30
C ILE A 366 -10.62 -16.21 52.81
N THR A 367 -9.52 -16.47 52.12
CA THR A 367 -9.45 -16.33 50.66
C THR A 367 -9.63 -17.70 50.00
N THR A 368 -10.72 -17.88 49.27
CA THR A 368 -10.89 -19.00 48.33
C THR A 368 -11.47 -18.50 47.02
N SER A 369 -10.88 -18.98 45.93
CA SER A 369 -11.38 -18.88 44.57
C SER A 369 -12.24 -20.09 44.24
N GLU A 370 -13.32 -19.91 43.48
CA GLU A 370 -13.75 -20.76 42.34
C GLU A 370 -15.14 -20.32 41.78
N GLU A 371 -15.58 -21.00 40.73
CA GLU A 371 -16.63 -20.62 39.77
C GLU A 371 -18.08 -20.81 40.29
N TYR A 372 -19.07 -20.10 39.70
CA TYR A 372 -20.23 -20.72 39.02
C TYR A 372 -21.15 -19.74 38.25
N HIS A 373 -21.93 -20.28 37.31
CA HIS A 373 -22.98 -19.58 36.55
C HIS A 373 -24.32 -19.44 37.32
N LYS A 374 -25.01 -18.28 37.22
CA LYS A 374 -26.35 -18.11 36.56
C LYS A 374 -27.04 -16.75 36.84
N ASN A 375 -28.00 -16.45 35.96
CA ASN A 375 -28.96 -15.33 35.92
C ASN A 375 -29.60 -14.92 37.26
N THR A 376 -29.88 -13.61 37.40
CA THR A 376 -31.20 -13.07 37.80
C THR A 376 -31.40 -11.66 37.26
N THR A 377 -32.66 -11.20 37.27
CA THR A 377 -33.22 -10.05 36.54
C THR A 377 -33.48 -8.80 37.40
N GLU A 378 -33.58 -7.67 36.70
CA GLU A 378 -34.33 -6.45 37.02
C GLU A 378 -33.80 -5.42 38.06
N PRO A 379 -34.26 -4.14 37.96
CA PRO A 379 -33.48 -2.99 38.42
C PRO A 379 -34.16 -2.17 39.52
N TYR A 380 -33.37 -1.35 40.22
CA TYR A 380 -33.85 -0.07 40.78
C TYR A 380 -32.69 0.93 40.75
N GLY A 381 -33.01 2.21 40.50
CA GLY A 381 -32.02 3.29 40.52
C GLY A 381 -32.15 4.13 41.78
N ASP A 382 -31.11 4.93 42.06
CA ASP A 382 -31.21 6.16 42.83
C ASP A 382 -30.09 7.12 42.40
N GLN A 383 -30.41 8.41 42.33
CA GLN A 383 -29.43 9.48 42.07
C GLN A 383 -28.77 9.91 43.38
N VAL A 384 -27.46 10.13 43.35
CA VAL A 384 -26.74 10.81 44.44
C VAL A 384 -25.83 11.88 43.82
N ASP A 385 -26.15 13.14 44.07
CA ASP A 385 -25.32 14.28 43.70
C ASP A 385 -24.09 14.39 44.62
N PHE A 386 -22.95 14.76 44.05
CA PHE A 386 -21.72 15.05 44.79
C PHE A 386 -21.29 16.51 44.59
N THR A 387 -21.42 17.33 45.62
CA THR A 387 -20.79 18.65 45.71
C THR A 387 -19.35 18.52 46.20
N VAL A 388 -18.39 19.07 45.43
CA VAL A 388 -16.97 19.06 45.80
C VAL A 388 -16.58 20.41 46.40
N SER A 389 -16.17 20.39 47.67
CA SER A 389 -15.52 21.52 48.34
C SER A 389 -14.02 21.54 48.00
N SER A 390 -13.46 22.73 47.75
CA SER A 390 -12.06 22.92 47.37
C SER A 390 -11.26 23.63 48.48
N ASP A 391 -10.37 22.89 49.16
CA ASP A 391 -9.36 23.43 50.08
C ASP A 391 -7.97 23.52 49.38
N PRO A 392 -7.37 24.71 49.23
CA PRO A 392 -6.12 24.91 48.50
C PRO A 392 -4.87 24.90 49.40
N SER A 393 -4.53 23.76 50.02
CA SER A 393 -3.37 23.69 50.95
C SER A 393 -2.51 22.40 50.92
N SER A 394 -2.50 21.63 49.82
CA SER A 394 -1.58 20.48 49.65
C SER A 394 -0.69 20.59 48.40
N PRO A 395 0.58 20.11 48.42
CA PRO A 395 1.51 20.20 47.29
C PRO A 395 1.30 19.12 46.23
N CYS A 396 0.05 18.72 45.98
CA CYS A 396 -0.32 17.97 44.78
C CYS A 396 -0.73 18.97 43.70
N LYS A 397 0.23 19.41 42.88
CA LYS A 397 -0.11 20.05 41.60
C LYS A 397 -0.99 19.09 40.81
N ALA A 398 -2.27 19.43 40.67
CA ALA A 398 -3.15 18.77 39.74
C ALA A 398 -2.50 18.86 38.34
N ILE A 399 -2.01 17.73 37.84
CA ILE A 399 -1.68 17.61 36.43
C ILE A 399 -3.03 17.68 35.71
N ASN A 400 -3.31 18.84 35.11
CA ASN A 400 -4.37 18.94 34.12
C ASN A 400 -4.12 17.84 33.09
N ILE A 401 -5.02 16.85 33.04
CA ILE A 401 -5.03 15.85 31.98
C ILE A 401 -5.67 16.50 30.75
N ASP A 402 -4.93 17.48 30.22
CA ASP A 402 -5.17 18.06 28.90
C ASP A 402 -4.92 16.97 27.84
N GLN A 403 -5.54 17.14 26.66
CA GLN A 403 -5.82 16.16 25.62
C GLN A 403 -4.56 15.71 24.83
N SER A 404 -3.49 15.34 25.53
CA SER A 404 -2.14 15.15 25.01
C SER A 404 -1.55 13.77 25.31
N LEU A 405 -2.39 12.77 25.61
CA LEU A 405 -2.02 11.36 25.52
C LEU A 405 -1.78 10.98 24.05
N LYS A 406 -0.61 11.40 23.54
CA LYS A 406 0.08 10.85 22.38
C LYS A 406 0.41 9.39 22.70
N VAL A 407 -0.60 8.53 22.59
CA VAL A 407 -0.39 7.10 22.42
C VAL A 407 0.36 6.93 21.10
N TYR A 408 1.69 6.87 21.20
CA TYR A 408 2.53 6.28 20.17
C TYR A 408 2.08 4.82 20.05
N LEU A 409 1.16 4.59 19.12
CA LEU A 409 0.56 3.31 18.86
C LEU A 409 1.64 2.47 18.16
N LEU A 410 2.51 1.82 18.94
CA LEU A 410 3.44 0.80 18.45
C LEU A 410 2.62 -0.41 17.98
N LEU A 411 2.13 -0.31 16.75
CA LEU A 411 1.47 -1.39 16.02
C LEU A 411 2.56 -2.34 15.51
N ILE A 412 2.84 -3.36 16.30
CA ILE A 412 3.61 -4.53 15.87
C ILE A 412 2.60 -5.51 15.28
N LEU A 413 2.83 -6.02 14.08
CA LEU A 413 1.86 -6.87 13.37
C LEU A 413 2.21 -8.36 13.44
N GLY A 414 1.19 -9.20 13.28
CA GLY A 414 1.25 -10.65 13.41
C GLY A 414 1.10 -11.41 12.09
N GLU A 415 0.60 -10.77 11.04
CA GLU A 415 0.59 -11.36 9.70
C GLU A 415 2.01 -11.51 9.18
N THR A 416 2.33 -12.68 8.61
CA THR A 416 3.66 -12.97 8.05
C THR A 416 3.62 -13.60 6.67
N ILE A 417 4.77 -13.60 6.01
CA ILE A 417 4.96 -14.16 4.67
C ILE A 417 5.19 -15.68 4.70
N VAL A 418 4.85 -16.36 3.60
CA VAL A 418 5.00 -17.81 3.44
C VAL A 418 5.95 -18.19 2.27
N GLY A 419 6.44 -17.20 1.54
CA GLY A 419 7.50 -17.30 0.53
C GLY A 419 8.08 -15.92 0.23
N ASP A 420 8.98 -15.82 -0.74
CA ASP A 420 9.69 -14.56 -1.01
C ASP A 420 8.77 -13.48 -1.60
N GLY A 421 7.90 -13.82 -2.56
CA GLY A 421 7.18 -12.84 -3.39
C GLY A 421 5.66 -12.96 -3.40
N THR A 422 5.01 -11.98 -4.05
CA THR A 422 3.55 -11.86 -4.26
C THR A 422 2.86 -13.16 -4.67
N THR A 423 3.45 -13.89 -5.63
CA THR A 423 2.93 -15.19 -6.09
C THR A 423 2.77 -16.17 -4.93
N ALA A 424 3.76 -16.28 -4.03
CA ALA A 424 3.70 -17.20 -2.89
C ALA A 424 2.56 -16.84 -1.94
N GLN A 425 2.39 -15.55 -1.63
CA GLN A 425 1.39 -15.10 -0.68
C GLN A 425 -0.03 -15.22 -1.26
N LEU A 426 -0.23 -14.82 -2.52
CA LEU A 426 -1.54 -14.95 -3.16
C LEU A 426 -1.88 -16.39 -3.56
N CYS A 427 -0.91 -17.27 -3.83
CA CYS A 427 -1.14 -18.72 -3.89
C CYS A 427 -1.75 -19.22 -2.58
N ALA A 428 -1.08 -18.96 -1.45
CA ALA A 428 -1.56 -19.39 -0.13
C ALA A 428 -2.91 -18.75 0.24
N MET A 429 -3.09 -17.44 0.01
CA MET A 429 -4.32 -16.70 0.34
C MET A 429 -5.53 -17.08 -0.50
N LEU A 430 -5.33 -17.40 -1.80
CA LEU A 430 -6.42 -17.62 -2.75
C LEU A 430 -6.68 -19.11 -3.04
N THR A 431 -5.77 -20.01 -2.63
CA THR A 431 -5.93 -21.46 -2.86
C THR A 431 -5.73 -22.35 -1.63
N GLY A 432 -5.13 -21.83 -0.55
CA GLY A 432 -4.77 -22.62 0.62
C GLY A 432 -3.57 -23.57 0.41
N ILE A 433 -2.87 -23.46 -0.72
CA ILE A 433 -1.76 -24.32 -1.14
C ILE A 433 -0.55 -23.44 -1.47
N ALA A 434 0.65 -23.84 -1.03
CA ALA A 434 1.88 -23.08 -1.27
C ALA A 434 2.26 -23.06 -2.77
N GLU A 435 2.94 -22.01 -3.25
CA GLU A 435 3.39 -21.90 -4.67
C GLU A 435 4.14 -23.17 -5.14
N LYS A 436 5.07 -23.66 -4.32
CA LYS A 436 5.87 -24.89 -4.53
C LYS A 436 5.08 -26.21 -4.57
N GLU A 437 3.79 -26.18 -4.22
CA GLU A 437 2.89 -27.35 -4.15
C GLU A 437 1.76 -27.25 -5.20
N GLN A 438 1.74 -26.19 -6.01
CA GLN A 438 0.77 -26.04 -7.09
C GLN A 438 1.10 -26.95 -8.29
N PRO A 439 0.10 -27.32 -9.11
CA PRO A 439 0.33 -27.87 -10.44
C PRO A 439 1.19 -26.92 -11.30
N GLU A 440 2.21 -27.49 -11.97
CA GLU A 440 3.23 -26.75 -12.72
C GLU A 440 2.61 -25.80 -13.77
N ALA A 441 3.02 -24.53 -13.67
CA ALA A 441 2.51 -23.42 -14.47
C ALA A 441 3.58 -22.40 -14.90
N ARG A 442 4.86 -22.62 -14.57
CA ARG A 442 5.98 -21.76 -14.94
C ARG A 442 6.19 -21.74 -16.45
N ARG A 443 6.30 -20.54 -17.04
CA ARG A 443 6.51 -20.31 -18.49
C ARG A 443 7.81 -20.89 -19.05
N SER A 444 8.68 -21.32 -18.16
CA SER A 444 10.03 -21.84 -18.41
C SER A 444 10.12 -23.35 -18.27
N GLU A 445 9.06 -24.02 -17.80
CA GLU A 445 9.01 -25.48 -17.69
C GLU A 445 8.25 -26.10 -18.88
N PRO A 446 8.75 -27.19 -19.47
CA PRO A 446 8.10 -27.83 -20.61
C PRO A 446 6.78 -28.49 -20.17
N ASN A 447 5.73 -28.32 -20.99
CA ASN A 447 4.37 -28.84 -20.74
C ASN A 447 3.65 -28.24 -19.51
N ALA A 448 4.16 -27.16 -18.93
CA ALA A 448 3.45 -26.38 -17.92
C ALA A 448 2.08 -25.91 -18.45
N LYS A 449 1.10 -25.77 -17.54
CA LYS A 449 -0.27 -25.38 -17.89
C LYS A 449 -0.59 -23.97 -17.39
N THR A 450 -1.69 -23.40 -17.87
CA THR A 450 -2.25 -22.19 -17.27
C THR A 450 -2.77 -22.49 -15.86
N VAL A 451 -2.84 -21.47 -15.00
CA VAL A 451 -3.18 -21.62 -13.58
C VAL A 451 -4.67 -21.90 -13.33
N ASP A 452 -5.48 -22.05 -14.38
CA ASP A 452 -6.93 -22.27 -14.29
C ASP A 452 -7.32 -23.45 -13.39
N ASN A 453 -6.54 -24.53 -13.38
CA ASN A 453 -6.91 -25.75 -12.64
C ASN A 453 -6.53 -25.72 -11.15
N TRP A 454 -6.04 -24.58 -10.64
CA TRP A 454 -5.75 -24.41 -9.21
C TRP A 454 -7.04 -24.18 -8.38
N ARG A 455 -6.93 -24.32 -7.05
CA ARG A 455 -8.05 -24.36 -6.08
C ARG A 455 -8.58 -22.96 -5.70
N TRP A 456 -8.95 -22.15 -6.69
CA TRP A 456 -9.26 -20.73 -6.52
C TRP A 456 -10.52 -20.42 -5.70
N ILE A 457 -10.35 -19.67 -4.59
CA ILE A 457 -11.46 -19.19 -3.73
C ILE A 457 -12.48 -18.34 -4.50
N PHE A 458 -12.06 -17.57 -5.50
CA PHE A 458 -12.97 -16.77 -6.31
C PHE A 458 -13.90 -17.62 -7.19
N ARG A 459 -13.52 -18.87 -7.53
CA ARG A 459 -14.40 -19.83 -8.20
C ARG A 459 -15.45 -20.37 -7.24
N ASP A 460 -15.09 -20.69 -6.00
CA ASP A 460 -16.03 -21.11 -4.96
C ASP A 460 -17.07 -20.00 -4.68
N LEU A 461 -16.61 -18.75 -4.58
CA LEU A 461 -17.47 -17.56 -4.41
C LEU A 461 -18.38 -17.34 -5.62
N LYS A 462 -17.85 -17.40 -6.85
CA LYS A 462 -18.64 -17.32 -8.09
C LYS A 462 -19.72 -18.39 -8.12
N GLN A 463 -19.40 -19.62 -7.74
CA GLN A 463 -20.36 -20.74 -7.64
C GLN A 463 -21.42 -20.55 -6.56
N LYS A 464 -21.15 -19.77 -5.49
CA LYS A 464 -22.12 -19.38 -4.45
C LYS A 464 -23.04 -18.23 -4.87
N GLY A 465 -22.83 -17.65 -6.05
CA GLY A 465 -23.65 -16.56 -6.61
C GLY A 465 -23.04 -15.17 -6.47
N TYR A 466 -21.77 -15.07 -6.10
CA TYR A 466 -21.08 -13.78 -6.02
C TYR A 466 -20.85 -13.21 -7.43
N ALA A 467 -20.95 -11.89 -7.55
CA ALA A 467 -20.25 -11.13 -8.59
C ALA A 467 -18.77 -11.09 -8.21
N THR A 468 -17.86 -11.30 -9.18
CA THR A 468 -16.42 -11.40 -8.90
C THR A 468 -15.59 -10.43 -9.73
N LEU A 469 -14.59 -9.79 -9.11
CA LEU A 469 -13.67 -8.85 -9.73
C LEU A 469 -12.22 -9.14 -9.33
N PHE A 470 -11.31 -9.07 -10.31
CA PHE A 470 -9.86 -9.07 -10.09
C PHE A 470 -9.23 -7.99 -10.97
N SER A 471 -8.42 -7.11 -10.36
CA SER A 471 -7.62 -6.10 -11.06
C SER A 471 -6.20 -6.10 -10.51
N GLU A 472 -5.22 -5.96 -11.38
CA GLU A 472 -3.79 -5.90 -11.07
C GLU A 472 -3.15 -4.84 -11.96
N ASP A 473 -2.66 -3.75 -11.36
CA ASP A 473 -2.29 -2.51 -12.06
C ASP A 473 -0.91 -2.54 -12.76
N SER A 474 -0.09 -3.57 -12.51
CA SER A 474 1.21 -3.77 -13.15
C SER A 474 1.20 -5.03 -14.01
N THR A 475 1.25 -4.88 -15.33
CA THR A 475 1.26 -6.05 -16.22
C THR A 475 2.61 -6.76 -16.24
N ALA A 476 3.70 -5.99 -16.05
CA ALA A 476 5.08 -6.46 -16.07
C ALA A 476 5.43 -7.34 -14.86
N TYR A 477 4.90 -7.02 -13.67
CA TYR A 477 5.14 -7.77 -12.43
C TYR A 477 3.94 -8.62 -11.98
N ALA A 478 2.92 -8.74 -12.85
CA ALA A 478 1.66 -9.40 -12.55
C ALA A 478 1.83 -10.81 -11.93
N THR A 479 1.18 -11.01 -10.78
CA THR A 479 1.35 -12.13 -9.83
C THR A 479 1.38 -13.50 -10.51
N PHE A 480 0.46 -13.72 -11.45
CA PHE A 480 0.25 -15.00 -12.14
C PHE A 480 0.63 -14.97 -13.63
N ASN A 481 1.22 -13.88 -14.13
CA ASN A 481 1.60 -13.73 -15.54
C ASN A 481 3.10 -13.47 -15.76
N TYR A 482 3.79 -12.87 -14.77
CA TYR A 482 5.22 -12.58 -14.89
C TYR A 482 6.04 -13.86 -15.13
N ARG A 483 5.93 -14.82 -14.20
CA ARG A 483 6.64 -16.12 -14.22
C ARG A 483 5.78 -17.29 -14.69
N LEU A 484 4.46 -17.20 -14.53
CA LEU A 484 3.50 -18.27 -14.80
C LEU A 484 2.69 -18.00 -16.07
N HIS A 485 2.09 -19.04 -16.65
CA HIS A 485 1.34 -18.98 -17.91
C HIS A 485 0.04 -18.15 -17.87
N GLY A 486 -0.30 -17.51 -16.75
CA GLY A 486 -1.57 -16.79 -16.60
C GLY A 486 -2.77 -17.73 -16.62
N PHE A 487 -3.93 -17.12 -16.84
CA PHE A 487 -5.19 -17.81 -17.04
C PHE A 487 -5.46 -18.01 -18.53
N LYS A 488 -6.12 -19.11 -18.89
CA LYS A 488 -6.69 -19.32 -20.21
C LYS A 488 -8.03 -18.59 -20.32
N ASP A 489 -8.89 -18.78 -19.32
CA ASP A 489 -10.23 -18.18 -19.25
C ASP A 489 -10.25 -17.10 -18.14
N PRO A 490 -11.01 -15.99 -18.27
CA PRO A 490 -11.03 -14.93 -17.27
C PRO A 490 -11.34 -15.47 -15.86
N PRO A 491 -10.48 -15.21 -14.85
CA PRO A 491 -10.63 -15.80 -13.51
C PRO A 491 -11.91 -15.35 -12.79
N THR A 492 -12.36 -14.13 -13.09
CA THR A 492 -13.47 -13.41 -12.45
C THR A 492 -14.43 -12.86 -13.49
N ASP A 493 -15.63 -12.46 -13.06
CA ASP A 493 -16.62 -11.83 -13.97
C ASP A 493 -16.11 -10.51 -14.53
N HIS A 494 -15.31 -9.78 -13.76
CA HIS A 494 -14.63 -8.54 -14.12
C HIS A 494 -13.11 -8.72 -13.97
N PHE A 495 -12.34 -8.52 -15.04
CA PHE A 495 -10.89 -8.78 -15.05
C PHE A 495 -10.15 -7.70 -15.82
N ALA A 496 -9.57 -6.73 -15.10
CA ALA A 496 -9.08 -5.46 -15.65
C ALA A 496 -7.80 -5.56 -16.50
N ARG A 497 -7.15 -6.73 -16.55
CA ARG A 497 -5.87 -6.95 -17.23
C ARG A 497 -5.78 -6.41 -18.67
N PRO A 498 -6.82 -6.52 -19.53
CA PRO A 498 -6.77 -5.94 -20.88
C PRO A 498 -6.59 -4.42 -20.90
N LEU A 499 -7.20 -3.70 -19.95
CA LEU A 499 -7.02 -2.25 -19.84
C LEU A 499 -5.57 -1.91 -19.47
N TRP A 500 -5.01 -2.60 -18.48
CA TRP A 500 -3.65 -2.34 -18.01
C TRP A 500 -2.59 -2.64 -19.08
N ILE A 501 -2.78 -3.70 -19.89
CA ILE A 501 -1.92 -3.98 -21.05
C ILE A 501 -1.98 -2.84 -22.06
N GLU A 502 -3.17 -2.31 -22.36
CA GLU A 502 -3.30 -1.21 -23.30
C GLU A 502 -2.79 0.13 -22.73
N ALA A 503 -2.88 0.34 -21.41
CA ALA A 503 -2.26 1.46 -20.74
C ALA A 503 -0.72 1.42 -20.89
N ASP A 504 -0.11 0.27 -20.60
CA ASP A 504 1.35 0.06 -20.75
C ASP A 504 1.81 0.19 -22.22
N ASN A 505 0.99 -0.28 -23.19
CA ASN A 505 1.24 -0.07 -24.63
C ASN A 505 1.29 1.42 -25.01
N ILE A 506 0.41 2.24 -24.43
CA ILE A 506 0.33 3.69 -24.69
C ILE A 506 1.47 4.43 -24.01
N THR A 507 1.79 4.10 -22.76
CA THR A 507 2.83 4.79 -21.98
C THR A 507 4.25 4.35 -22.35
N GLN A 508 4.40 3.19 -22.99
CA GLN A 508 5.65 2.54 -23.42
C GLN A 508 6.63 2.23 -22.28
N ARG A 509 6.18 2.35 -21.02
CA ARG A 509 6.93 2.10 -19.79
C ARG A 509 5.98 2.11 -18.59
N VAL A 510 6.38 1.41 -17.54
CA VAL A 510 5.73 1.46 -16.22
C VAL A 510 5.76 2.90 -15.69
N VAL A 511 4.58 3.52 -15.55
CA VAL A 511 4.40 4.89 -15.06
C VAL A 511 3.25 4.98 -14.06
N GLN A 512 3.22 6.04 -13.28
CA GLN A 512 2.20 6.27 -12.25
C GLN A 512 0.91 6.89 -12.81
N CYS A 513 0.92 7.38 -14.05
CA CYS A 513 -0.10 8.29 -14.58
C CYS A 513 -0.39 8.08 -16.08
N ILE A 514 -1.65 8.30 -16.49
CA ILE A 514 -2.09 8.45 -17.90
C ILE A 514 -3.16 9.55 -17.99
N GLY A 515 -3.08 10.39 -19.02
CA GLY A 515 -4.09 11.42 -19.29
C GLY A 515 -4.37 12.39 -18.13
N GLY A 516 -3.36 12.72 -17.31
CA GLY A 516 -3.52 13.55 -16.11
C GLY A 516 -4.12 12.84 -14.87
N ARG A 517 -4.35 11.52 -14.94
CA ARG A 517 -4.91 10.69 -13.85
C ARG A 517 -3.87 9.69 -13.34
N ALA A 518 -3.95 9.34 -12.06
CA ALA A 518 -3.07 8.34 -11.44
C ALA A 518 -3.66 6.92 -11.56
N PHE A 519 -2.82 5.92 -11.78
CA PHE A 519 -3.25 4.52 -11.96
C PHE A 519 -4.01 3.99 -10.73
N HIS A 520 -3.53 4.28 -9.51
CA HIS A 520 -4.21 3.86 -8.29
C HIS A 520 -5.61 4.45 -8.15
N ASN A 521 -5.85 5.67 -8.65
CA ASN A 521 -7.19 6.27 -8.62
C ASN A 521 -8.12 5.59 -9.63
N MET A 522 -7.63 5.26 -10.83
CA MET A 522 -8.41 4.48 -11.80
C MET A 522 -8.79 3.09 -11.23
N SER A 523 -7.85 2.43 -10.54
CA SER A 523 -8.06 1.17 -9.82
C SER A 523 -9.14 1.31 -8.73
N LEU A 524 -9.04 2.33 -7.88
CA LEU A 524 -9.99 2.59 -6.79
C LEU A 524 -11.39 3.01 -7.29
N ASP A 525 -11.49 3.83 -8.34
CA ASP A 525 -12.76 4.23 -8.94
C ASP A 525 -13.51 3.02 -9.54
N TYR A 526 -12.78 2.12 -10.22
CA TYR A 526 -13.34 0.88 -10.77
C TYR A 526 -13.88 -0.07 -9.68
N LEU A 527 -13.23 -0.12 -8.51
CA LEU A 527 -13.76 -0.81 -7.33
C LEU A 527 -15.08 -0.19 -6.85
N VAL A 528 -15.18 1.14 -6.77
CA VAL A 528 -16.43 1.80 -6.35
C VAL A 528 -17.56 1.55 -7.36
N ASP A 529 -17.26 1.58 -8.65
CA ASP A 529 -18.23 1.28 -9.70
C ASP A 529 -18.71 -0.18 -9.67
N PHE A 530 -17.85 -1.14 -9.29
CA PHE A 530 -18.26 -2.53 -9.05
C PHE A 530 -19.30 -2.65 -7.93
N PHE A 531 -19.11 -1.94 -6.81
CA PHE A 531 -20.09 -1.89 -5.74
C PHE A 531 -21.40 -1.21 -6.15
N ARG A 532 -21.34 -0.17 -6.99
CA ARG A 532 -22.53 0.49 -7.57
C ARG A 532 -23.30 -0.40 -8.54
N ALA A 533 -22.59 -1.20 -9.35
CA ALA A 533 -23.15 -2.10 -10.35
C ALA A 533 -23.91 -3.29 -9.73
N TYR A 534 -23.40 -3.84 -8.63
CA TYR A 534 -23.88 -5.11 -8.06
C TYR A 534 -24.44 -4.97 -6.63
N LYS A 535 -25.25 -3.93 -6.38
CA LYS A 535 -25.88 -3.67 -5.07
C LYS A 535 -26.69 -4.84 -4.52
N GLN A 536 -27.34 -5.62 -5.39
CA GLN A 536 -28.21 -6.74 -5.02
C GLN A 536 -27.53 -8.13 -5.11
N LYS A 537 -26.21 -8.17 -5.31
CA LYS A 537 -25.43 -9.42 -5.30
C LYS A 537 -24.37 -9.37 -4.20
N PRO A 538 -24.04 -10.53 -3.59
CA PRO A 538 -22.80 -10.63 -2.84
C PRO A 538 -21.62 -10.41 -3.80
N LYS A 539 -20.58 -9.71 -3.34
CA LYS A 539 -19.44 -9.26 -4.15
C LYS A 539 -18.15 -9.85 -3.62
N PHE A 540 -17.28 -10.28 -4.52
CA PHE A 540 -15.87 -10.56 -4.24
C PHE A 540 -15.02 -9.66 -5.12
N SER A 541 -14.12 -8.88 -4.54
CA SER A 541 -13.17 -8.04 -5.28
C SER A 541 -11.76 -8.23 -4.74
N LEU A 542 -10.80 -8.45 -5.64
CA LEU A 542 -9.38 -8.41 -5.37
C LEU A 542 -8.73 -7.29 -6.20
N MET A 543 -8.18 -6.28 -5.54
CA MET A 543 -7.42 -5.19 -6.14
C MET A 543 -5.95 -5.35 -5.76
N VAL A 544 -5.08 -5.60 -6.73
CA VAL A 544 -3.62 -5.64 -6.56
C VAL A 544 -3.05 -4.35 -7.13
N ASN A 545 -2.37 -3.58 -6.27
CA ASN A 545 -1.73 -2.32 -6.64
C ASN A 545 -0.23 -2.44 -6.36
N ALA A 546 0.59 -2.48 -7.40
CA ALA A 546 2.04 -2.62 -7.35
C ALA A 546 2.79 -1.38 -7.85
N ILE A 547 2.18 -0.62 -8.79
CA ILE A 547 2.80 0.55 -9.45
C ILE A 547 3.28 1.62 -8.45
N MET A 548 2.58 1.76 -7.33
CA MET A 548 2.85 2.76 -6.30
C MET A 548 3.74 2.27 -5.15
N SER A 549 4.21 1.02 -5.13
CA SER A 549 4.87 0.47 -3.94
C SER A 549 5.96 -0.59 -4.16
N HIS A 550 5.96 -1.35 -5.26
CA HIS A 550 6.93 -2.43 -5.50
C HIS A 550 8.40 -1.94 -5.50
N ASP A 551 8.72 -0.92 -6.30
CA ASP A 551 10.12 -0.48 -6.51
C ASP A 551 10.64 0.54 -5.48
N ASP A 552 9.75 1.26 -4.80
CA ASP A 552 10.10 2.42 -3.97
C ASP A 552 9.15 2.54 -2.77
N LEU A 553 9.72 2.32 -1.58
CA LEU A 553 9.03 2.40 -0.29
C LEU A 553 8.36 3.74 0.00
N ASN A 554 8.66 4.79 -0.78
CA ASN A 554 8.17 6.14 -0.55
C ASN A 554 6.93 6.49 -1.36
N ARG A 555 6.73 5.87 -2.53
CA ARG A 555 5.65 6.22 -3.48
C ARG A 555 4.26 5.91 -2.97
N ILE A 556 4.10 4.92 -2.10
CA ILE A 556 2.78 4.55 -1.56
C ILE A 556 2.14 5.70 -0.77
N GLY A 557 2.94 6.63 -0.23
CA GLY A 557 2.41 7.84 0.41
C GLY A 557 1.57 8.74 -0.50
N HIS A 558 1.68 8.60 -1.83
CA HIS A 558 0.78 9.26 -2.78
C HIS A 558 -0.65 8.72 -2.74
N VAL A 559 -0.86 7.51 -2.21
CA VAL A 559 -2.17 6.84 -2.14
C VAL A 559 -2.93 7.19 -0.85
N ASP A 560 -2.28 7.75 0.17
CA ASP A 560 -2.85 7.87 1.53
C ASP A 560 -4.17 8.67 1.60
N ASP A 561 -4.18 9.89 1.08
CA ASP A 561 -5.41 10.70 1.06
C ASP A 561 -6.45 10.13 0.07
N ASP A 562 -6.02 9.37 -0.93
CA ASP A 562 -6.84 8.90 -2.05
C ASP A 562 -7.63 7.62 -1.68
N LEU A 563 -6.95 6.64 -1.09
CA LEU A 563 -7.59 5.47 -0.48
C LEU A 563 -8.54 5.90 0.64
N LYS A 564 -8.14 6.82 1.52
CA LYS A 564 -9.04 7.37 2.54
C LYS A 564 -10.33 7.95 1.94
N ARG A 565 -10.25 8.76 0.87
CA ARG A 565 -11.46 9.32 0.20
C ARG A 565 -12.31 8.23 -0.46
N THR A 566 -11.68 7.18 -0.96
CA THR A 566 -12.38 6.00 -1.49
C THR A 566 -13.15 5.27 -0.38
N LEU A 567 -12.50 4.98 0.75
CA LEU A 567 -13.16 4.35 1.91
C LEU A 567 -14.32 5.20 2.47
N GLN A 568 -14.15 6.52 2.53
CA GLN A 568 -15.23 7.46 2.89
C GLN A 568 -16.39 7.43 1.89
N THR A 569 -16.13 7.14 0.61
CA THR A 569 -17.16 6.97 -0.41
C THR A 569 -17.89 5.64 -0.27
N LEU A 570 -17.16 4.55 0.01
CA LEU A 570 -17.76 3.24 0.32
C LEU A 570 -18.60 3.28 1.61
N GLU A 571 -18.19 4.05 2.63
CA GLU A 571 -19.00 4.28 3.84
C GLU A 571 -20.27 5.10 3.52
N ARG A 572 -20.12 6.25 2.85
CA ARG A 572 -21.24 7.15 2.51
C ARG A 572 -22.29 6.49 1.59
N GLU A 573 -21.87 5.65 0.66
CA GLU A 573 -22.77 4.90 -0.24
C GLU A 573 -23.26 3.57 0.39
N SER A 574 -23.03 3.36 1.70
CA SER A 574 -23.49 2.20 2.49
C SER A 574 -22.92 0.85 2.05
N PHE A 575 -21.88 0.83 1.21
CA PHE A 575 -21.24 -0.41 0.74
C PHE A 575 -20.48 -1.14 1.85
N LEU A 576 -19.93 -0.42 2.83
CA LEU A 576 -19.27 -1.04 3.98
C LEU A 576 -20.25 -1.68 4.99
N GLU A 577 -21.56 -1.49 4.86
CA GLU A 577 -22.54 -2.07 5.79
C GLU A 577 -22.65 -3.61 5.71
N ASN A 578 -22.18 -4.22 4.62
CA ASN A 578 -22.17 -5.69 4.45
C ASN A 578 -20.79 -6.24 4.03
N THR A 579 -19.74 -5.39 4.02
CA THR A 579 -18.42 -5.77 3.52
C THR A 579 -17.46 -6.22 4.62
N PHE A 580 -16.93 -7.44 4.45
CA PHE A 580 -15.68 -7.91 5.04
C PHE A 580 -14.52 -7.35 4.20
N LEU A 581 -13.96 -6.22 4.66
CA LEU A 581 -12.91 -5.49 3.94
C LEU A 581 -11.55 -5.84 4.53
N ILE A 582 -10.64 -6.31 3.68
CA ILE A 582 -9.23 -6.56 3.98
C ILE A 582 -8.39 -5.52 3.24
N ILE A 583 -7.55 -4.78 3.95
CA ILE A 583 -6.49 -3.95 3.35
C ILE A 583 -5.15 -4.45 3.87
N PHE A 584 -4.25 -4.85 2.95
CA PHE A 584 -3.04 -5.58 3.29
C PHE A 584 -1.88 -5.28 2.33
N GLY A 585 -0.66 -5.63 2.75
CA GLY A 585 0.46 -5.89 1.86
C GLY A 585 0.73 -7.39 1.77
N ASP A 586 1.44 -7.82 0.73
CA ASP A 586 1.86 -9.21 0.55
C ASP A 586 3.18 -9.51 1.28
N HIS A 587 4.17 -8.63 1.12
CA HIS A 587 5.44 -8.59 1.83
C HIS A 587 5.82 -7.14 2.12
N GLY A 588 6.92 -6.89 2.82
CA GLY A 588 7.60 -5.60 2.80
C GLY A 588 8.59 -5.47 1.63
N ILE A 589 9.42 -4.42 1.64
CA ILE A 589 10.36 -4.13 0.55
C ILE A 589 11.48 -5.19 0.48
N ARG A 590 11.57 -5.87 -0.67
CA ARG A 590 12.52 -6.96 -0.95
C ARG A 590 13.83 -6.53 -1.62
N TYR A 591 13.94 -5.28 -2.04
CA TYR A 591 15.09 -4.74 -2.74
C TYR A 591 15.64 -3.50 -2.02
N THR A 592 16.65 -2.82 -2.56
CA THR A 592 17.34 -1.65 -1.96
C THR A 592 18.16 -1.95 -0.68
N GLY A 593 18.79 -0.92 -0.12
CA GLY A 593 19.64 -1.03 1.07
C GLY A 593 18.91 -1.42 2.37
N ILE A 594 17.58 -1.27 2.43
CA ILE A 594 16.79 -1.55 3.63
C ILE A 594 16.90 -3.03 4.08
N ARG A 595 16.82 -3.98 3.14
CA ARG A 595 16.90 -5.43 3.38
C ARG A 595 18.27 -5.91 3.90
N LYS A 596 19.30 -5.06 3.85
CA LYS A 596 20.61 -5.36 4.48
C LYS A 596 20.58 -5.20 6.01
N THR A 597 19.64 -4.41 6.53
CA THR A 597 19.42 -4.23 7.97
C THR A 597 18.55 -5.33 8.55
N LEU A 598 18.77 -5.71 9.81
CA LEU A 598 17.94 -6.73 10.46
C LEU A 598 16.48 -6.31 10.58
N GLN A 599 16.20 -5.04 10.86
CA GLN A 599 14.84 -4.51 10.86
C GLN A 599 14.20 -4.56 9.47
N GLY A 600 14.93 -4.24 8.40
CA GLY A 600 14.38 -4.31 7.04
C GLY A 600 13.90 -5.71 6.65
N LYS A 601 14.66 -6.75 6.99
CA LYS A 601 14.26 -8.15 6.79
C LYS A 601 13.06 -8.59 7.65
N LEU A 602 12.84 -7.94 8.80
CA LEU A 602 11.66 -8.19 9.63
C LEU A 602 10.43 -7.43 9.10
N GLU A 603 10.61 -6.20 8.62
CA GLU A 603 9.56 -5.46 7.93
C GLU A 603 9.12 -6.16 6.64
N GLU A 604 10.05 -6.74 5.88
CA GLU A 604 9.78 -7.65 4.76
C GLU A 604 8.85 -8.80 5.15
N ARG A 605 9.11 -9.44 6.30
CA ARG A 605 8.34 -10.59 6.82
C ARG A 605 7.05 -10.23 7.54
N LEU A 606 6.77 -8.94 7.76
CA LEU A 606 5.62 -8.47 8.53
C LEU A 606 4.84 -7.42 7.69
N PRO A 607 4.09 -7.87 6.66
CA PRO A 607 3.22 -7.02 5.86
C PRO A 607 2.17 -6.28 6.69
N HIS A 608 1.59 -5.21 6.13
CA HIS A 608 0.38 -4.62 6.70
C HIS A 608 -0.81 -5.57 6.53
N MET A 609 -1.70 -5.66 7.52
CA MET A 609 -2.92 -6.44 7.43
C MET A 609 -3.99 -5.83 8.35
N SER A 610 -5.13 -5.45 7.77
CA SER A 610 -6.25 -4.84 8.50
C SER A 610 -7.59 -5.35 7.97
N ILE A 611 -8.47 -5.75 8.89
CA ILE A 611 -9.76 -6.38 8.60
C ILE A 611 -10.88 -5.56 9.23
N THR A 612 -11.80 -5.05 8.41
CA THR A 612 -13.04 -4.41 8.86
C THR A 612 -14.19 -5.39 8.68
N VAL A 613 -15.03 -5.54 9.71
CA VAL A 613 -16.27 -6.33 9.67
C VAL A 613 -17.49 -5.41 9.80
N PRO A 614 -18.66 -5.77 9.25
CA PRO A 614 -19.88 -5.00 9.43
C PRO A 614 -20.30 -4.80 10.89
N LYS A 615 -20.94 -3.66 11.17
CA LYS A 615 -21.49 -3.35 12.51
C LYS A 615 -22.54 -4.36 12.99
N TRP A 616 -23.24 -5.04 12.08
CA TRP A 616 -24.16 -6.12 12.43
C TRP A 616 -23.45 -7.45 12.72
N PHE A 617 -22.26 -7.69 12.12
CA PHE A 617 -21.49 -8.93 12.31
C PHE A 617 -21.04 -9.07 13.77
N THR A 618 -20.56 -7.98 14.37
CA THR A 618 -20.12 -7.97 15.79
C THR A 618 -21.25 -8.27 16.77
N LYS A 619 -22.50 -7.94 16.42
CA LYS A 619 -23.70 -8.22 17.22
C LYS A 619 -24.24 -9.64 16.99
N LYS A 620 -24.23 -10.11 15.74
CA LYS A 620 -24.79 -11.42 15.34
C LYS A 620 -23.83 -12.59 15.60
N TYR A 621 -22.53 -12.35 15.46
CA TYR A 621 -21.46 -13.34 15.63
C TYR A 621 -20.39 -12.85 16.62
N PRO A 622 -20.77 -12.55 17.87
CA PRO A 622 -19.85 -11.95 18.85
C PRO A 622 -18.62 -12.82 19.11
N ASP A 623 -18.75 -14.15 19.07
CA ASP A 623 -17.64 -15.06 19.35
C ASP A 623 -16.65 -15.18 18.18
N LEU A 624 -17.13 -15.15 16.93
CA LEU A 624 -16.25 -15.06 15.75
C LEU A 624 -15.45 -13.74 15.78
N TYR A 625 -16.08 -12.64 16.19
CA TYR A 625 -15.42 -11.34 16.33
C TYR A 625 -14.43 -11.31 17.50
N LYS A 626 -14.76 -11.89 18.67
CA LYS A 626 -13.82 -12.07 19.79
C LYS A 626 -12.60 -12.89 19.35
N ASN A 627 -12.80 -13.95 18.58
CA ASN A 627 -11.73 -14.78 18.04
C ASN A 627 -10.84 -13.98 17.08
N LEU A 628 -11.40 -13.17 16.19
CA LEU A 628 -10.64 -12.26 15.32
C LEU A 628 -9.77 -11.29 16.15
N ILE A 629 -10.32 -10.69 17.22
CA ILE A 629 -9.61 -9.76 18.13
C ILE A 629 -8.56 -10.46 19.02
N HIS A 630 -8.67 -11.78 19.24
CA HIS A 630 -7.67 -12.59 19.93
C HIS A 630 -6.55 -12.99 18.95
N ASN A 631 -6.92 -13.55 17.81
CA ASN A 631 -6.02 -14.01 16.75
C ASN A 631 -5.20 -12.89 16.14
N SER A 632 -5.74 -11.67 16.08
CA SER A 632 -5.00 -10.49 15.63
C SER A 632 -3.71 -10.26 16.42
N LYS A 633 -3.56 -10.86 17.61
CA LYS A 633 -2.42 -10.71 18.51
C LYS A 633 -1.39 -11.85 18.43
N LEU A 634 -1.56 -12.75 17.49
CA LEU A 634 -0.75 -13.95 17.28
C LEU A 634 -0.10 -13.91 15.90
N LEU A 635 0.80 -14.87 15.63
CA LEU A 635 1.32 -15.09 14.29
C LEU A 635 0.19 -15.59 13.37
N THR A 636 -0.14 -14.86 12.32
CA THR A 636 -1.10 -15.21 11.27
C THR A 636 -0.41 -15.23 9.90
N SER A 637 -1.06 -15.81 8.91
CA SER A 637 -0.53 -16.04 7.57
C SER A 637 -1.63 -16.00 6.51
N PRO A 638 -1.25 -15.86 5.22
CA PRO A 638 -2.14 -16.05 4.08
C PRO A 638 -3.01 -17.32 4.14
N PHE A 639 -2.52 -18.43 4.70
CA PHE A 639 -3.31 -19.65 4.86
C PHE A 639 -4.48 -19.50 5.85
N ASP A 640 -4.29 -18.73 6.93
CA ASP A 640 -5.37 -18.43 7.89
C ASP A 640 -6.43 -17.52 7.25
N VAL A 641 -6.03 -16.62 6.34
CA VAL A 641 -6.96 -15.82 5.53
C VAL A 641 -7.76 -16.73 4.59
N TYR A 642 -7.12 -17.64 3.85
CA TYR A 642 -7.84 -18.62 3.01
C TYR A 642 -8.83 -19.46 3.83
N ALA A 643 -8.40 -20.01 4.96
CA ALA A 643 -9.26 -20.75 5.87
C ALA A 643 -10.44 -19.90 6.39
N THR A 644 -10.26 -18.59 6.56
CA THR A 644 -11.33 -17.65 6.91
C THR A 644 -12.33 -17.44 5.77
N LEU A 645 -11.86 -17.24 4.54
CA LEU A 645 -12.73 -17.11 3.36
C LEU A 645 -13.55 -18.40 3.13
N ARG A 646 -12.92 -19.57 3.29
CA ARG A 646 -13.59 -20.87 3.23
C ARG A 646 -14.59 -21.08 4.36
N HIS A 647 -14.29 -20.62 5.58
CA HIS A 647 -15.21 -20.67 6.71
C HIS A 647 -16.41 -19.73 6.52
N ILE A 648 -16.24 -18.55 5.91
CA ILE A 648 -17.36 -17.68 5.50
C ILE A 648 -18.32 -18.43 4.59
N LEU A 649 -17.85 -19.24 3.65
CA LEU A 649 -18.70 -19.98 2.71
C LEU A 649 -19.42 -21.22 3.31
N SER A 650 -18.87 -21.78 4.39
CA SER A 650 -19.32 -23.06 5.00
C SER A 650 -20.00 -22.92 6.36
N TYR A 651 -19.93 -21.74 6.98
CA TYR A 651 -20.54 -21.43 8.28
C TYR A 651 -22.02 -21.90 8.36
N PRO A 652 -22.45 -22.56 9.45
CA PRO A 652 -21.76 -22.73 10.75
C PRO A 652 -20.67 -23.81 10.81
N ASN A 653 -20.47 -24.58 9.74
CA ASN A 653 -19.50 -25.67 9.73
C ASN A 653 -18.09 -25.16 9.44
N TYR A 654 -17.09 -25.69 10.16
CA TYR A 654 -15.69 -25.45 9.82
C TYR A 654 -15.36 -26.20 8.51
N PRO A 655 -14.62 -25.58 7.56
CA PRO A 655 -14.26 -26.23 6.29
C PRO A 655 -13.30 -27.41 6.51
N SER A 656 -13.76 -28.62 6.21
CA SER A 656 -13.03 -29.88 6.46
C SER A 656 -11.82 -30.12 5.55
N ASP A 657 -11.67 -29.32 4.49
CA ASP A 657 -10.62 -29.44 3.48
C ASP A 657 -9.48 -28.41 3.64
N ILE A 658 -9.40 -27.77 4.81
CA ILE A 658 -8.26 -26.94 5.23
C ILE A 658 -7.18 -27.85 5.83
N ILE A 659 -6.01 -27.87 5.18
CA ILE A 659 -4.83 -28.63 5.61
C ILE A 659 -3.85 -27.72 6.37
N THR A 660 -3.63 -26.51 5.83
CA THR A 660 -2.69 -25.51 6.35
C THR A 660 -3.45 -24.25 6.76
N GLY A 661 -3.04 -23.63 7.88
CA GLY A 661 -3.71 -22.45 8.45
C GLY A 661 -4.98 -22.78 9.24
N GLN A 662 -5.50 -21.79 9.96
CA GLN A 662 -6.70 -21.88 10.78
C GLN A 662 -7.57 -20.64 10.54
N SER A 663 -8.89 -20.79 10.46
CA SER A 663 -9.78 -19.63 10.29
C SER A 663 -9.60 -18.63 11.44
N LEU A 664 -9.41 -17.35 11.11
CA LEU A 664 -9.32 -16.22 12.05
C LEU A 664 -10.60 -16.02 12.88
N PHE A 665 -11.70 -16.69 12.55
CA PHE A 665 -12.93 -16.75 13.35
C PHE A 665 -12.96 -17.90 14.38
N THR A 666 -11.94 -18.76 14.40
CA THR A 666 -11.73 -19.83 15.38
C THR A 666 -10.57 -19.43 16.30
N LYS A 667 -10.68 -19.63 17.61
CA LYS A 667 -9.63 -19.22 18.56
C LYS A 667 -8.33 -20.01 18.34
N ILE A 668 -7.29 -19.35 17.83
CA ILE A 668 -5.95 -19.95 17.70
C ILE A 668 -5.33 -20.05 19.10
N ASP A 669 -4.81 -21.24 19.41
CA ASP A 669 -4.10 -21.50 20.66
C ASP A 669 -2.71 -20.84 20.62
N LYS A 670 -2.52 -19.81 21.46
CA LYS A 670 -1.27 -19.05 21.52
C LYS A 670 -0.07 -19.96 21.80
N ASP A 671 -0.20 -20.89 22.75
CA ASP A 671 0.94 -21.66 23.25
C ASP A 671 1.36 -22.79 22.28
N LYS A 672 0.52 -23.07 21.28
CA LYS A 672 0.80 -24.01 20.18
C LYS A 672 1.13 -23.32 18.86
N ARG A 673 1.03 -21.99 18.78
CA ARG A 673 1.17 -21.26 17.51
C ARG A 673 2.64 -20.95 17.18
N THR A 674 3.21 -21.81 16.35
CA THR A 674 4.57 -21.72 15.77
C THR A 674 4.52 -21.34 14.29
N CYS A 675 5.66 -20.97 13.69
CA CYS A 675 5.76 -20.77 12.23
C CYS A 675 5.34 -22.01 11.43
N ALA A 676 5.83 -23.20 11.81
CA ALA A 676 5.41 -24.44 11.17
C ALA A 676 3.89 -24.67 11.22
N SER A 677 3.24 -24.38 12.36
CA SER A 677 1.77 -24.47 12.49
C SER A 677 0.98 -23.37 11.75
N ALA A 678 1.69 -22.36 11.21
CA ALA A 678 1.17 -21.32 10.34
C ALA A 678 1.47 -21.58 8.85
N GLY A 679 2.11 -22.70 8.50
CA GLY A 679 2.57 -22.95 7.13
C GLY A 679 3.79 -22.11 6.71
N VAL A 680 4.52 -21.56 7.69
CA VAL A 680 5.67 -20.67 7.49
C VAL A 680 6.96 -21.46 7.74
N GLU A 681 7.83 -21.53 6.74
CA GLU A 681 9.15 -22.19 6.86
C GLU A 681 10.10 -21.38 7.77
N GLU A 682 11.10 -22.06 8.34
CA GLU A 682 12.04 -21.43 9.28
C GLU A 682 12.68 -20.16 8.70
N HIS A 683 13.13 -20.18 7.45
CA HIS A 683 13.72 -18.99 6.81
C HIS A 683 12.76 -17.78 6.69
N TRP A 684 11.46 -18.02 6.51
CA TRP A 684 10.43 -16.97 6.44
C TRP A 684 9.93 -16.53 7.82
N CYS A 685 10.22 -17.33 8.86
CA CYS A 685 9.75 -17.12 10.23
C CYS A 685 10.26 -15.80 10.85
N PRO A 686 9.37 -14.89 11.29
CA PRO A 686 9.76 -13.63 11.92
C PRO A 686 10.03 -13.76 13.44
N CYS A 687 9.82 -14.94 14.02
CA CYS A 687 9.84 -15.15 15.47
C CYS A 687 11.26 -15.02 16.06
N LEU A 688 11.34 -14.52 17.29
CA LEU A 688 12.59 -14.32 17.99
C LEU A 688 12.99 -15.55 18.82
N ASN A 689 14.19 -16.04 18.55
CA ASN A 689 14.90 -17.08 19.28
C ASN A 689 15.94 -16.45 20.22
N LEU A 690 16.45 -17.22 21.19
CA LEU A 690 17.59 -16.80 22.01
C LEU A 690 18.89 -17.02 21.21
N GLU A 691 19.60 -15.94 20.92
CA GLU A 691 20.96 -15.94 20.38
C GLU A 691 21.96 -15.69 21.52
N GLU A 692 22.95 -16.57 21.67
CA GLU A 692 24.05 -16.39 22.63
C GLU A 692 24.94 -15.20 22.22
N VAL A 693 25.34 -14.39 23.21
CA VAL A 693 26.12 -13.16 23.06
C VAL A 693 27.35 -13.24 23.95
N SER A 694 28.49 -12.71 23.49
CA SER A 694 29.70 -12.64 24.29
C SER A 694 29.49 -11.80 25.56
N THR A 695 29.88 -12.37 26.70
CA THR A 695 29.91 -11.69 28.01
C THR A 695 30.83 -10.47 28.04
N GLU A 696 31.76 -10.39 27.08
CA GLU A 696 32.71 -9.29 26.93
C GLU A 696 32.14 -8.06 26.21
N GLU A 697 30.96 -8.17 25.58
CA GLU A 697 30.31 -7.02 24.94
C GLU A 697 30.04 -5.90 25.98
N PRO A 698 30.48 -4.64 25.74
CA PRO A 698 30.28 -3.54 26.69
C PRO A 698 28.82 -3.26 27.06
N MET A 699 27.86 -3.67 26.22
CA MET A 699 26.44 -3.60 26.55
C MET A 699 26.07 -4.61 27.63
N ILE A 700 26.51 -5.87 27.52
CA ILE A 700 26.18 -6.94 28.47
C ILE A 700 26.68 -6.62 29.88
N LYS A 701 27.89 -6.05 30.00
CA LYS A 701 28.43 -5.55 31.28
C LYS A 701 27.53 -4.46 31.87
N LYS A 702 27.21 -3.41 31.10
CA LYS A 702 26.29 -2.33 31.53
C LYS A 702 24.89 -2.81 31.92
N LEU A 703 24.34 -3.80 31.22
CA LEU A 703 23.02 -4.37 31.57
C LEU A 703 23.09 -5.18 32.85
N THR A 704 24.19 -5.90 33.09
CA THR A 704 24.39 -6.64 34.34
C THR A 704 24.60 -5.69 35.53
N ASP A 705 25.40 -4.63 35.36
CA ASP A 705 25.58 -3.57 36.36
C ASP A 705 24.25 -2.87 36.70
N PHE A 706 23.38 -2.64 35.71
CA PHE A 706 22.03 -2.14 35.93
C PHE A 706 21.19 -3.08 36.82
N VAL A 707 21.25 -4.39 36.58
CA VAL A 707 20.55 -5.39 37.41
C VAL A 707 21.10 -5.41 38.84
N VAL A 708 22.44 -5.44 39.02
CA VAL A 708 23.08 -5.41 40.34
C VAL A 708 22.80 -4.11 41.09
N THR A 709 22.75 -2.97 40.38
CA THR A 709 22.33 -1.68 40.96
C THR A 709 20.89 -1.77 41.45
N HIS A 710 19.96 -2.29 40.64
CA HIS A 710 18.57 -2.48 41.05
C HIS A 710 18.41 -3.42 42.25
N MET A 711 19.21 -4.50 42.34
CA MET A 711 19.22 -5.40 43.52
C MET A 711 19.62 -4.64 44.79
N ASN A 712 20.66 -3.81 44.71
CA ASN A 712 21.09 -2.96 45.82
C ASN A 712 20.04 -1.88 46.16
N ASP A 713 19.40 -1.27 45.17
CA ASP A 713 18.34 -0.28 45.38
C ASP A 713 17.14 -0.91 46.10
N LEU A 714 16.76 -2.15 45.79
CA LEU A 714 15.70 -2.88 46.50
C LEU A 714 16.07 -3.15 47.97
N ILE A 715 17.34 -3.42 48.28
CA ILE A 715 17.81 -3.58 49.66
C ILE A 715 17.80 -2.22 50.38
N PHE A 716 18.46 -1.22 49.79
CA PHE A 716 18.77 0.05 50.45
C PHE A 716 17.67 1.12 50.37
N GLN A 717 16.53 0.80 49.75
CA GLN A 717 15.24 1.46 50.00
C GLN A 717 14.83 1.39 51.48
N HIS A 718 15.24 0.34 52.19
CA HIS A 718 15.09 0.20 53.64
C HIS A 718 16.34 0.75 54.35
N PRO A 719 16.28 1.90 55.05
CA PRO A 719 17.46 2.56 55.60
C PRO A 719 18.25 1.68 56.58
N GLU A 720 17.56 0.85 57.37
CA GLU A 720 18.16 -0.07 58.33
C GLU A 720 18.93 -1.22 57.67
N LEU A 721 18.65 -1.55 56.41
CA LEU A 721 19.38 -2.60 55.70
C LEU A 721 20.75 -2.13 55.18
N LYS A 722 20.99 -0.81 55.11
CA LYS A 722 22.30 -0.22 54.79
C LYS A 722 23.39 -0.57 55.82
N THR A 723 22.98 -0.87 57.06
CA THR A 723 23.87 -1.28 58.16
C THR A 723 23.73 -2.76 58.52
N GLN A 724 22.99 -3.55 57.72
CA GLN A 724 22.80 -4.99 57.93
C GLN A 724 23.27 -5.84 56.75
N CYS A 725 23.04 -5.40 55.51
CA CYS A 725 23.45 -6.12 54.30
C CYS A 725 24.68 -5.48 53.64
N HIS A 726 25.62 -6.30 53.18
CA HIS A 726 26.68 -5.85 52.27
C HIS A 726 26.08 -5.33 50.94
N LYS A 727 26.69 -4.28 50.38
CA LYS A 727 26.45 -3.87 48.99
C LYS A 727 27.00 -4.93 48.05
N LEU A 728 26.16 -5.45 47.17
CA LEU A 728 26.56 -6.40 46.13
C LEU A 728 27.31 -5.69 45.00
N VAL A 729 28.31 -6.36 44.46
CA VAL A 729 29.02 -5.99 43.22
C VAL A 729 29.01 -7.15 42.25
N LEU A 730 29.09 -6.86 40.95
CA LEU A 730 29.27 -7.89 39.92
C LEU A 730 30.63 -8.58 40.11
N LYS A 731 30.63 -9.92 40.20
CA LYS A 731 31.85 -10.74 40.25
C LYS A 731 32.23 -11.24 38.86
N GLU A 732 31.28 -11.88 38.17
CA GLU A 732 31.47 -12.45 36.84
C GLU A 732 30.13 -12.63 36.11
N ILE A 733 30.17 -12.71 34.78
CA ILE A 733 29.00 -13.01 33.94
C ILE A 733 29.22 -14.42 33.38
N LYS A 734 28.26 -15.33 33.61
CA LYS A 734 28.36 -16.74 33.20
C LYS A 734 27.89 -16.97 31.77
N SER A 735 26.78 -16.34 31.39
CA SER A 735 26.24 -16.41 30.02
C SER A 735 25.31 -15.24 29.75
N SER A 736 25.21 -14.85 28.48
CA SER A 736 24.27 -13.83 28.02
C SER A 736 23.60 -14.26 26.72
N PHE A 737 22.28 -14.09 26.66
CA PHE A 737 21.47 -14.31 25.47
C PHE A 737 20.70 -13.04 25.11
N ARG A 738 20.30 -12.90 23.85
CA ARG A 738 19.38 -11.86 23.38
C ARG A 738 18.33 -12.43 22.43
N ASP A 739 17.17 -11.79 22.40
CA ASP A 739 16.12 -12.12 21.43
C ASP A 739 16.53 -11.63 20.02
N MET A 740 16.66 -12.58 19.08
CA MET A 740 17.03 -12.33 17.67
C MET A 740 16.27 -13.28 16.73
N PRO A 741 16.03 -12.91 15.47
CA PRO A 741 15.50 -13.85 14.48
C PRO A 741 16.46 -15.02 14.26
N ASN A 742 15.98 -16.13 13.70
CA ASN A 742 16.83 -17.29 13.43
C ASN A 742 18.01 -16.98 12.49
N ALA A 743 18.99 -17.90 12.48
CA ALA A 743 20.20 -17.73 11.69
C ALA A 743 19.87 -17.62 10.19
N ASP A 744 19.00 -18.47 9.66
CA ASP A 744 18.65 -18.50 8.24
C ASP A 744 18.15 -17.14 7.75
N MET A 745 17.26 -16.49 8.49
CA MET A 745 16.84 -15.12 8.21
C MET A 745 18.01 -14.12 8.34
N GLN A 746 18.79 -14.19 9.43
CA GLN A 746 19.89 -13.24 9.67
C GLN A 746 20.98 -13.28 8.59
N PHE A 747 21.26 -14.46 8.02
CA PHE A 747 22.27 -14.68 6.98
C PHE A 747 21.73 -14.62 5.55
N PHE A 748 20.41 -14.66 5.34
CA PHE A 748 19.81 -14.60 4.00
C PHE A 748 20.28 -13.42 3.15
N ASP A 749 20.47 -13.66 1.86
CA ASP A 749 20.87 -12.65 0.88
C ASP A 749 19.85 -12.53 -0.27
N SER A 750 19.52 -13.66 -0.91
CA SER A 750 18.69 -13.72 -2.11
C SER A 750 18.04 -15.10 -2.27
N THR A 751 16.99 -15.18 -3.09
CA THR A 751 16.44 -16.46 -3.55
C THR A 751 16.94 -16.82 -4.96
N TYR A 752 16.81 -18.08 -5.33
CA TYR A 752 17.02 -18.57 -6.69
C TYR A 752 15.95 -19.60 -7.10
N ARG A 753 15.90 -19.91 -8.39
CA ARG A 753 15.01 -20.95 -8.96
C ARG A 753 15.49 -22.34 -8.55
N ASP A 754 14.59 -23.15 -8.00
CA ASP A 754 14.81 -24.58 -7.84
C ASP A 754 13.80 -25.41 -8.67
N GLU A 755 13.77 -26.73 -8.44
CA GLU A 755 12.86 -27.66 -9.09
C GLU A 755 11.37 -27.37 -8.80
N LYS A 756 11.04 -26.62 -7.73
CA LYS A 756 9.66 -26.41 -7.23
C LYS A 756 9.11 -25.04 -7.54
N CYS A 757 9.90 -23.97 -7.40
CA CYS A 757 9.49 -22.64 -7.84
C CYS A 757 10.66 -21.70 -8.15
N ASP A 758 10.34 -20.59 -8.80
CA ASP A 758 11.33 -19.60 -9.29
C ASP A 758 11.98 -18.75 -8.19
N SER A 759 11.56 -18.89 -6.94
CA SER A 759 12.12 -18.17 -5.77
C SER A 759 12.08 -19.01 -4.50
N CYS A 760 12.25 -20.33 -4.64
CA CYS A 760 12.19 -21.31 -3.55
C CYS A 760 13.58 -21.67 -3.00
N GLY A 761 14.62 -21.65 -3.84
CA GLY A 761 16.00 -21.85 -3.40
C GLY A 761 16.51 -20.65 -2.60
N LEU A 762 17.32 -20.89 -1.56
CA LEU A 762 17.81 -19.86 -0.64
C LEU A 762 19.35 -19.70 -0.72
N ASN A 763 19.82 -18.46 -0.90
CA ASN A 763 21.22 -18.08 -0.77
C ASN A 763 21.47 -17.37 0.56
N TYR A 764 22.56 -17.75 1.23
CA TYR A 764 23.03 -17.12 2.45
C TYR A 764 24.33 -16.36 2.18
N GLY A 765 24.38 -15.12 2.65
CA GLY A 765 25.52 -14.21 2.52
C GLY A 765 26.07 -13.80 3.89
N LYS A 766 26.36 -12.50 4.04
CA LYS A 766 26.87 -11.95 5.31
C LYS A 766 25.74 -11.75 6.32
N LYS A 767 26.02 -11.99 7.61
CA LYS A 767 25.09 -11.71 8.71
C LYS A 767 24.64 -10.23 8.66
N SER A 768 23.34 -9.99 8.70
CA SER A 768 22.78 -8.63 8.71
C SER A 768 23.28 -7.80 9.89
N MET A 769 23.41 -6.49 9.67
CA MET A 769 23.73 -5.54 10.73
C MET A 769 22.63 -5.58 11.81
N ASN A 770 23.03 -5.87 13.06
CA ASN A 770 22.10 -5.94 14.18
C ASN A 770 21.59 -4.54 14.56
N THR A 771 20.37 -4.24 14.14
CA THR A 771 19.66 -2.99 14.48
C THR A 771 18.75 -3.13 15.70
N LEU A 772 18.59 -4.33 16.27
CA LEU A 772 17.67 -4.62 17.38
C LEU A 772 18.33 -4.55 18.76
N ALA A 773 19.67 -4.44 18.84
CA ALA A 773 20.40 -4.47 20.11
C ALA A 773 19.92 -3.45 21.16
N ARG A 774 19.30 -2.34 20.73
CA ARG A 774 18.75 -1.27 21.59
C ARG A 774 17.25 -1.42 21.92
N ASP A 775 16.58 -2.39 21.30
CA ASP A 775 15.12 -2.58 21.32
C ASP A 775 14.76 -4.09 21.38
N THR A 776 15.56 -4.86 22.10
CA THR A 776 15.38 -6.31 22.28
C THR A 776 15.41 -6.74 23.76
N MET A 777 15.04 -7.98 24.05
CA MET A 777 15.24 -8.60 25.37
C MET A 777 16.65 -9.22 25.45
N TYR A 778 17.25 -9.14 26.63
CA TYR A 778 18.44 -9.88 27.03
C TYR A 778 18.09 -10.78 28.21
N GLN A 779 18.67 -11.98 28.26
CA GLN A 779 18.68 -12.86 29.43
C GLN A 779 20.12 -12.99 29.90
N LEU A 780 20.37 -12.68 31.17
CA LEU A 780 21.70 -12.58 31.76
C LEU A 780 21.80 -13.56 32.91
N GLN A 781 22.86 -14.36 32.94
CA GLN A 781 23.24 -15.17 34.09
C GLN A 781 24.60 -14.69 34.62
N PHE A 782 24.67 -14.35 35.91
CA PHE A 782 25.83 -13.68 36.51
C PHE A 782 25.99 -14.02 37.99
N VAL A 783 27.19 -13.82 38.53
CA VAL A 783 27.52 -14.02 39.95
C VAL A 783 27.83 -12.68 40.61
N THR A 784 27.36 -12.47 41.84
CA THR A 784 27.74 -11.29 42.65
C THR A 784 28.65 -11.64 43.83
N SER A 785 29.37 -10.63 44.32
CA SER A 785 30.23 -10.66 45.51
C SER A 785 29.71 -9.63 46.53
N PRO A 786 29.85 -9.85 47.86
CA PRO A 786 30.52 -10.97 48.54
C PRO A 786 29.66 -12.22 48.76
N ASN A 787 28.41 -12.22 48.30
CA ASN A 787 27.44 -13.28 48.59
C ASN A 787 27.59 -14.55 47.73
N GLU A 788 28.52 -14.55 46.77
CA GLU A 788 28.76 -15.63 45.80
C GLU A 788 27.51 -16.11 45.05
N GLY A 789 26.52 -15.22 44.92
CA GLY A 789 25.19 -15.58 44.45
C GLY A 789 25.07 -15.65 42.95
N PHE A 790 24.51 -16.74 42.44
CA PHE A 790 24.26 -16.96 41.02
C PHE A 790 22.83 -16.53 40.68
N TYR A 791 22.69 -15.60 39.74
CA TYR A 791 21.42 -14.98 39.38
C TYR A 791 21.10 -15.14 37.91
N GLU A 792 19.79 -15.18 37.61
CA GLU A 792 19.25 -14.93 36.28
C GLU A 792 18.34 -13.70 36.30
N ALA A 793 18.49 -12.84 35.28
CA ALA A 793 17.60 -11.71 35.06
C ALA A 793 17.30 -11.51 33.56
N SER A 794 16.04 -11.20 33.26
CA SER A 794 15.64 -10.72 31.93
C SER A 794 15.59 -9.19 31.92
N VAL A 795 16.31 -8.56 30.98
CA VAL A 795 16.38 -7.10 30.79
C VAL A 795 15.82 -6.74 29.42
N ARG A 796 14.78 -5.91 29.38
CA ARG A 796 14.21 -5.37 28.15
C ARG A 796 14.81 -4.00 27.84
N MET A 797 15.40 -3.89 26.66
CA MET A 797 15.84 -2.63 26.08
C MET A 797 14.69 -1.98 25.31
N LYS A 798 14.56 -0.65 25.43
CA LYS A 798 13.70 0.19 24.60
C LYS A 798 14.45 1.47 24.25
N LYS A 799 14.74 1.70 22.97
CA LYS A 799 15.54 2.81 22.42
C LYS A 799 16.91 3.01 23.07
N GLY A 800 17.45 1.97 23.71
CA GLY A 800 18.70 1.99 24.49
C GLY A 800 18.52 2.15 26.01
N THR A 801 17.29 2.32 26.51
CA THR A 801 16.99 2.36 27.95
C THR A 801 16.70 0.95 28.48
N PRO A 802 17.41 0.46 29.51
CA PRO A 802 17.13 -0.83 30.13
C PRO A 802 15.94 -0.77 31.10
N SER A 803 15.26 -1.90 31.24
CA SER A 803 14.19 -2.13 32.21
C SER A 803 14.13 -3.62 32.57
N LEU A 804 13.83 -3.98 33.82
CA LEU A 804 13.64 -5.38 34.18
C LEU A 804 12.36 -5.94 33.55
N ALA A 805 12.45 -7.16 33.01
CA ALA A 805 11.38 -7.86 32.31
C ALA A 805 10.91 -9.07 33.12
N GLY A 806 10.52 -8.84 34.38
CA GLY A 806 10.17 -9.87 35.35
C GLY A 806 10.94 -9.70 36.66
N GLY A 807 10.93 -10.73 37.49
CA GLY A 807 11.77 -10.78 38.69
C GLY A 807 13.20 -11.24 38.38
N ILE A 808 14.12 -10.97 39.32
CA ILE A 808 15.46 -11.55 39.33
C ILE A 808 15.40 -12.86 40.13
N SER A 809 15.88 -13.95 39.56
CA SER A 809 15.93 -15.28 40.17
C SER A 809 17.32 -15.52 40.76
N ARG A 810 17.39 -16.06 41.99
CA ARG A 810 18.61 -16.69 42.52
C ARG A 810 18.54 -18.17 42.14
N LEU A 811 19.59 -18.69 41.52
CA LEU A 811 19.64 -20.05 40.96
C LEU A 811 20.27 -21.08 41.91
N ASP A 812 21.01 -20.60 42.93
CA ASP A 812 21.67 -21.39 43.97
C ASP A 812 21.04 -21.16 45.36
N ALA A 813 21.34 -22.05 46.30
CA ALA A 813 20.87 -21.96 47.68
C ALA A 813 21.67 -20.92 48.48
N TYR A 814 20.98 -19.96 49.09
CA TYR A 814 21.60 -18.86 49.86
C TYR A 814 21.72 -19.15 51.37
N GLY A 815 21.20 -20.26 51.88
CA GLY A 815 21.35 -20.70 53.28
C GLY A 815 21.06 -19.59 54.30
N HIS A 816 21.97 -19.40 55.27
CA HIS A 816 21.89 -18.37 56.31
C HIS A 816 22.52 -17.01 55.95
N GLN A 817 22.94 -16.82 54.68
CA GLN A 817 23.47 -15.53 54.20
C GLN A 817 22.57 -14.33 54.55
N PRO A 818 21.22 -14.43 54.51
CA PRO A 818 20.32 -13.30 54.75
C PRO A 818 19.63 -13.32 56.13
N HIS A 819 20.15 -14.03 57.14
CA HIS A 819 19.45 -14.21 58.43
C HIS A 819 19.03 -12.90 59.15
N CYS A 820 19.74 -11.79 58.92
CA CYS A 820 19.36 -10.46 59.42
C CYS A 820 18.08 -9.90 58.79
N VAL A 821 17.68 -10.39 57.60
CA VAL A 821 16.47 -9.99 56.88
C VAL A 821 15.43 -11.10 56.75
N GLU A 822 15.72 -12.31 57.22
CA GLU A 822 14.85 -13.48 57.01
C GLU A 822 13.41 -13.23 57.47
N ASP A 823 13.20 -12.78 58.70
CA ASP A 823 11.85 -12.63 59.27
C ASP A 823 11.12 -11.38 58.77
N LYS A 824 11.83 -10.26 58.60
CA LYS A 824 11.22 -8.95 58.30
C LYS A 824 11.07 -8.68 56.80
N TYR A 825 11.98 -9.18 55.97
CA TYR A 825 12.04 -8.90 54.54
C TYR A 825 12.24 -10.18 53.71
N PRO A 826 11.29 -11.13 53.73
CA PRO A 826 11.44 -12.44 53.08
C PRO A 826 11.72 -12.36 51.57
N LEU A 827 11.23 -11.32 50.88
CA LEU A 827 11.48 -11.10 49.45
C LEU A 827 12.91 -10.63 49.12
N LEU A 828 13.63 -10.09 50.10
CA LEU A 828 15.01 -9.62 49.96
C LEU A 828 16.05 -10.67 50.37
N ARG A 829 15.63 -11.82 50.94
CA ARG A 829 16.53 -12.92 51.34
C ARG A 829 17.46 -13.37 50.21
N LYS A 830 16.94 -13.44 48.99
CA LYS A 830 17.70 -13.82 47.79
C LYS A 830 18.78 -12.82 47.38
N TYR A 831 18.84 -11.62 47.96
CA TYR A 831 19.84 -10.59 47.63
C TYR A 831 20.75 -10.24 48.81
N CYS A 832 20.21 -10.10 50.02
CA CYS A 832 21.00 -9.69 51.18
C CYS A 832 22.07 -10.72 51.57
N TYR A 833 23.26 -10.22 51.90
CA TYR A 833 24.29 -10.96 52.60
C TYR A 833 24.70 -10.16 53.83
N CYS A 834 24.42 -10.69 55.01
CA CYS A 834 24.54 -9.96 56.27
C CYS A 834 25.99 -9.61 56.62
N LEU A 835 26.21 -8.43 57.19
CA LEU A 835 27.53 -7.90 57.58
C LEU A 835 28.16 -8.70 58.74
N SER A 836 27.33 -9.19 59.65
CA SER A 836 27.69 -10.31 60.53
C SER A 836 27.13 -11.58 59.90
N GLN A 837 27.93 -12.63 59.79
CA GLN A 837 27.49 -13.97 59.39
C GLN A 837 27.37 -14.84 60.64
N ARG A 838 26.41 -15.78 60.64
CA ARG A 838 26.36 -16.84 61.65
C ARG A 838 27.48 -17.84 61.33
N THR A 839 28.41 -18.00 62.26
CA THR A 839 29.48 -19.02 62.23
C THR A 839 28.90 -20.40 62.44
#